data_AF-A0A817JIM6-F1
#
_entry.id   AF-A0A817JIM6-F1
#
_cell.length_a   1.000
_cell.length_b   1.000
_cell.length_c   1.000
_cell.angle_alpha   90.00
_cell.angle_beta   90.00
_cell.angle_gamma   90.00
#
_symmetry.space_group_name_H-M   'P 1'
#
loop_
_entity.id
_entity.type
_entity.pdbx_description
1 polymer ?
#
loop_
_entity_poly.entity_id
_entity_poly.type
_entity_poly.pdbx_seq_one_letter_code
_entity_poly.pdbx_strand_id
1 'polypeptide(L)'
;MNFILQGHFLLYDLETSYEVIVYTGDKRGAGTDSQVYITLFGNNGKRTEKIHLKKSNNKDPFERNQVDKFCVNGDYIGELTKLHIEHDNTGRLSGWFLDQIIVTDLSDPETTYFTTCNQWLAKDEGDGQIFRDLILSKQSSGIKQDNQYKITVYTGSQKDAGTDADVFITLYGDVGETDAIKLDNRNNNFEAGKKDDFTIECPTIGELNQILIAHNNQGFAPSWFLDRILIEDVNAHHIYEFPCNRWLAKTEDDKQIARFLYPKISTDHEKHPTTSDKINAGTDSRVYIIIHGKDSSSSQIFLNDKKFEKNSVDKFTIYAPNNLSPLTALDVGHDNSGFASGWYLDKAIIECPITGIKQTFPCNNWLADDEGDKLTERRLKEDLSLRKIHRPSMPWHIWVYTSDKKGASTNAQVILVLYGDNGRSRNIKLQRNSDTLQQGHCDQFKVDINDVGIPYKLRVSLNDKNLSTSWHLDQIEMDNLKTNQEYIFHCGRWLSKTEDDKQIIRELPAEGSKISRPLPIVKYIVDVYTGNKTGAGTDANVFINIYGEYGDTGVRLLEYSLQNKNKFEKNQVDTFIIEAVLLKQIRKIQIGHDGTGVGSGWFLNKVVVRSDDGHYEPVTFICNRWLAVDEDDGHIVRELMATQHLNRTIYNVKIKTGDIFQAGTDANVYLKIFGEKDTTDKIQLTTGNSTKNKFERGQINSFKLKCYDLGKIERILIGHNGKNLGAGWFLDWIEIEAPNCRELYRFVCYRWLDKNEGDGKIELDLIPSDVTNKTSLILYEITVFTGDKVGAGTDAKVFIQICGLYGKTEEIILKSKSDAFERKSVDKFKIEAPDIGQIEKIRIGHHSENFASAWYLEKVLIQRYLSKPFDKRKRVSDVNVEEYWFVCQQWFDSDQHDKQTIRELLPTNENENVLSNQKKITYLVHVFTGDKSGAGTDASVFLTIYGQYEDSGEHQLTKSKTNINKFERKQEDIFEVKAPALGKLTKIKIRHDSTGMASAWYLDRIEIVDPEIGVRYHFICEKWLAVDIGDRMISREILAFENKVLPASTRHQTTTYRINVITSNKFGSGTDANVYIIIFGEHEDTGKLPLVKSKTHKDPFEKGHRDLFEIEAIDIGQLKKRLSINKILSKNYLIVFFFLYELVMITHIFYPIGG
;
A
#
# COMPACT_ATOMS: atom_id res chain seq x y z
N MET A 1 33.86 32.27 32.59
CA MET A 1 34.98 31.68 31.82
C MET A 1 34.33 30.72 30.82
N ASN A 2 33.92 31.12 29.61
CA ASN A 2 34.60 31.76 28.47
C ASN A 2 35.60 30.84 27.72
N PHE A 3 35.25 30.64 26.44
CA PHE A 3 35.93 30.05 25.25
C PHE A 3 36.03 28.50 25.13
N ILE A 4 35.62 27.76 24.07
CA ILE A 4 35.29 27.92 22.62
C ILE A 4 36.30 27.15 21.71
N LEU A 5 35.73 26.39 20.75
CA LEU A 5 36.27 25.82 19.46
C LEU A 5 37.28 24.67 19.57
N GLN A 6 37.31 23.65 18.68
CA GLN A 6 36.91 23.56 17.27
C GLN A 6 36.85 22.08 16.83
N GLY A 7 35.96 21.70 15.92
CA GLY A 7 36.03 20.36 15.30
C GLY A 7 34.78 19.80 14.62
N HIS A 8 33.96 20.62 13.95
CA HIS A 8 33.02 20.12 12.94
C HIS A 8 33.41 20.74 11.61
N PHE A 9 33.81 19.89 10.66
CA PHE A 9 34.15 20.27 9.30
C PHE A 9 32.94 20.95 8.62
N LEU A 10 33.15 22.18 8.16
CA LEU A 10 32.34 22.82 7.13
C LEU A 10 32.59 22.02 5.83
N LEU A 11 31.56 21.35 5.29
CA LEU A 11 31.58 20.93 3.89
C LEU A 11 31.09 22.12 3.07
N TYR A 12 32.06 22.83 2.49
CA TYR A 12 31.86 23.80 1.41
C TYR A 12 31.31 23.10 0.16
N ASP A 13 30.70 23.87 -0.74
CA ASP A 13 30.45 23.47 -2.13
C ASP A 13 31.75 22.90 -2.74
N LEU A 14 31.78 21.59 -2.97
CA LEU A 14 32.91 20.89 -3.57
C LEU A 14 32.73 20.94 -5.09
N GLU A 15 33.56 21.74 -5.78
CA GLU A 15 33.76 21.62 -7.22
C GLU A 15 34.44 20.27 -7.52
N THR A 16 33.95 19.56 -8.52
CA THR A 16 34.58 18.34 -9.08
C THR A 16 34.82 18.52 -10.58
N SER A 17 35.62 17.63 -11.15
CA SER A 17 35.85 17.58 -12.60
C SER A 17 35.17 16.34 -13.17
N TYR A 18 34.46 16.53 -14.27
CA TYR A 18 33.83 15.46 -15.04
C TYR A 18 34.64 15.21 -16.31
N GLU A 19 34.89 13.96 -16.60
CA GLU A 19 35.42 13.52 -17.88
C GLU A 19 34.26 13.10 -18.78
N VAL A 20 34.05 13.81 -19.89
CA VAL A 20 32.99 13.56 -20.87
C VAL A 20 33.63 13.07 -22.16
N ILE A 21 33.28 11.86 -22.59
CA ILE A 21 33.72 11.27 -23.85
C ILE A 21 32.51 11.19 -24.78
N VAL A 22 32.61 11.80 -25.95
CA VAL A 22 31.54 11.88 -26.94
C VAL A 22 31.94 11.13 -28.20
N TYR A 23 31.07 10.26 -28.67
CA TYR A 23 31.23 9.49 -29.91
C TYR A 23 30.32 10.09 -30.98
N THR A 24 30.91 10.63 -32.03
CA THR A 24 30.18 11.09 -33.22
C THR A 24 30.14 9.94 -34.22
N GLY A 25 28.95 9.55 -34.67
CA GLY A 25 28.80 8.32 -35.45
C GLY A 25 29.39 8.39 -36.87
N ASP A 26 29.60 7.23 -37.50
CA ASP A 26 30.23 7.12 -38.82
C ASP A 26 29.25 7.29 -40.01
N LYS A 27 28.24 8.15 -39.87
CA LYS A 27 27.30 8.46 -40.97
C LYS A 27 27.83 9.59 -41.85
N ARG A 28 27.50 9.57 -43.14
CA ARG A 28 27.91 10.64 -44.08
C ARG A 28 27.31 11.97 -43.61
N GLY A 29 28.15 12.95 -43.31
CA GLY A 29 27.72 14.27 -42.79
C GLY A 29 27.53 14.35 -41.28
N ALA A 30 27.93 13.31 -40.52
CA ALA A 30 27.66 13.21 -39.09
C ALA A 30 28.34 14.27 -38.21
N GLY A 31 29.38 14.95 -38.69
CA GLY A 31 30.12 15.93 -37.90
C GLY A 31 29.45 17.30 -37.85
N THR A 32 29.73 18.09 -36.81
CA THR A 32 29.09 19.40 -36.61
C THR A 32 30.08 20.52 -36.34
N ASP A 33 29.83 21.67 -36.96
CA ASP A 33 30.54 22.92 -36.69
C ASP A 33 29.85 23.75 -35.57
N SER A 34 28.72 23.27 -35.04
CA SER A 34 27.95 23.99 -34.01
C SER A 34 28.63 23.93 -32.65
N GLN A 35 28.37 24.92 -31.79
CA GLN A 35 28.85 24.86 -30.41
C GLN A 35 27.97 23.88 -29.62
N VAL A 36 28.60 22.88 -29.01
CA VAL A 36 27.94 21.80 -28.27
C VAL A 36 28.04 22.04 -26.76
N TYR A 37 26.91 21.86 -26.07
CA TYR A 37 26.77 22.08 -24.64
C TYR A 37 26.18 20.85 -23.95
N ILE A 38 26.66 20.57 -22.73
CA ILE A 38 26.18 19.49 -21.87
C ILE A 38 25.74 20.01 -20.51
N THR A 39 24.67 19.42 -19.96
CA THR A 39 24.23 19.61 -18.58
C THR A 39 24.02 18.25 -17.93
N LEU A 40 24.68 17.97 -16.81
CA LEU A 40 24.61 16.69 -16.11
C LEU A 40 23.63 16.77 -14.93
N PHE A 41 22.89 15.68 -14.65
CA PHE A 41 21.90 15.60 -13.58
C PHE A 41 22.19 14.41 -12.66
N GLY A 42 22.18 14.66 -11.35
CA GLY A 42 22.46 13.66 -10.31
C GLY A 42 21.21 13.14 -9.60
N ASN A 43 21.31 11.96 -8.99
CA ASN A 43 20.25 11.26 -8.25
C ASN A 43 19.68 12.07 -7.05
N ASN A 44 20.43 13.06 -6.59
CA ASN A 44 20.05 13.95 -5.51
C ASN A 44 19.25 15.18 -6.00
N GLY A 45 18.85 15.24 -7.27
CA GLY A 45 18.09 16.36 -7.85
C GLY A 45 18.91 17.61 -8.17
N LYS A 46 20.25 17.56 -7.99
CA LYS A 46 21.19 18.62 -8.40
C LYS A 46 21.60 18.44 -9.88
N ARG A 47 21.97 19.54 -10.55
CA ARG A 47 22.51 19.52 -11.92
C ARG A 47 23.67 20.49 -12.07
N THR A 48 24.58 20.25 -13.01
CA THR A 48 25.62 21.23 -13.36
C THR A 48 25.01 22.46 -14.02
N GLU A 49 25.76 23.56 -14.12
CA GLU A 49 25.42 24.60 -15.11
C GLU A 49 25.55 24.05 -16.54
N LYS A 50 25.11 24.84 -17.53
CA LYS A 50 25.27 24.49 -18.96
C LYS A 50 26.74 24.64 -19.35
N ILE A 51 27.42 23.52 -19.55
CA ILE A 51 28.85 23.45 -19.80
C ILE A 51 29.11 23.42 -21.31
N HIS A 52 29.97 24.30 -21.82
CA HIS A 52 30.40 24.30 -23.22
C HIS A 52 31.57 23.31 -23.44
N LEU A 53 31.38 22.32 -24.31
CA LEU A 53 32.40 21.33 -24.69
C LEU A 53 33.37 21.89 -25.73
N LYS A 54 34.28 22.77 -25.30
CA LYS A 54 35.15 23.55 -26.20
C LYS A 54 36.56 22.98 -26.40
N LYS A 55 37.17 22.38 -25.37
CA LYS A 55 38.56 21.90 -25.40
C LYS A 55 38.58 20.38 -25.30
N SER A 56 38.62 19.69 -26.44
CA SER A 56 38.83 18.25 -26.49
C SER A 56 40.31 17.89 -26.64
N ASN A 57 40.60 16.59 -26.63
CA ASN A 57 41.88 16.00 -27.02
C ASN A 57 42.20 16.17 -28.53
N ASN A 58 41.21 16.47 -29.37
CA ASN A 58 41.36 16.73 -30.80
C ASN A 58 41.32 18.24 -31.09
N LYS A 59 42.00 18.68 -32.16
CA LYS A 59 42.03 20.11 -32.54
C LYS A 59 40.72 20.60 -33.13
N ASP A 60 39.96 19.69 -33.72
CA ASP A 60 38.65 19.90 -34.32
C ASP A 60 37.73 18.81 -33.76
N PRO A 61 36.84 19.12 -32.80
CA PRO A 61 35.98 18.16 -32.14
C PRO A 61 34.66 17.93 -32.88
N PHE A 62 34.05 16.76 -32.65
CA PHE A 62 32.76 16.35 -33.20
C PHE A 62 32.77 16.06 -34.70
N GLU A 63 33.88 15.57 -35.23
CA GLU A 63 33.98 15.08 -36.61
C GLU A 63 33.37 13.69 -36.79
N ARG A 64 32.99 13.35 -38.02
CA ARG A 64 32.45 12.03 -38.35
C ARG A 64 33.39 10.91 -37.88
N ASN A 65 32.84 9.92 -37.18
CA ASN A 65 33.59 8.77 -36.63
C ASN A 65 34.72 9.16 -35.66
N GLN A 66 34.57 10.31 -34.98
CA GLN A 66 35.53 10.81 -34.02
C GLN A 66 35.05 10.58 -32.59
N VAL A 67 36.03 10.34 -31.71
CA VAL A 67 35.83 10.27 -30.26
C VAL A 67 36.54 11.46 -29.62
N ASP A 68 35.76 12.30 -28.96
CA ASP A 68 36.22 13.53 -28.34
C ASP A 68 36.09 13.47 -26.83
N LYS A 69 37.20 13.75 -26.15
CA LYS A 69 37.32 13.68 -24.70
C LYS A 69 37.50 15.07 -24.12
N PHE A 70 36.60 15.45 -23.23
CA PHE A 70 36.56 16.74 -22.54
C PHE A 70 36.72 16.53 -21.05
N CYS A 71 37.48 17.41 -20.39
CA CYS A 71 37.51 17.51 -18.94
C CYS A 71 36.86 18.84 -18.55
N VAL A 72 35.75 18.78 -17.81
CA VAL A 72 34.92 19.94 -17.50
C VAL A 72 34.69 20.05 -16.01
N ASN A 73 34.81 21.25 -15.47
CA ASN A 73 34.59 21.49 -14.04
C ASN A 73 33.11 21.82 -13.81
N GLY A 74 32.57 21.30 -12.72
CA GLY A 74 31.22 21.59 -12.27
C GLY A 74 31.02 21.20 -10.82
N ASP A 75 29.90 21.58 -10.24
CA ASP A 75 29.58 21.21 -8.86
C ASP A 75 29.46 19.70 -8.71
N TYR A 76 29.89 19.15 -7.56
CA TYR A 76 29.65 17.75 -7.25
C TYR A 76 28.13 17.50 -7.08
N ILE A 77 27.53 16.80 -8.05
CA ILE A 77 26.09 16.54 -8.09
C ILE A 77 25.69 15.13 -7.65
N GLY A 78 26.64 14.31 -7.19
CA GLY A 78 26.40 12.92 -6.80
C GLY A 78 26.31 11.96 -8.00
N GLU A 79 25.65 10.83 -7.82
CA GLU A 79 25.54 9.79 -8.86
C GLU A 79 24.72 10.28 -10.06
N LEU A 80 25.29 10.21 -11.26
CA LEU A 80 24.66 10.75 -12.47
C LEU A 80 23.48 9.86 -12.92
N THR A 81 22.36 10.48 -13.28
CA THR A 81 21.12 9.78 -13.68
C THR A 81 20.64 10.17 -15.07
N LYS A 82 20.95 11.38 -15.52
CA LYS A 82 20.53 11.92 -16.81
C LYS A 82 21.54 12.95 -17.29
N LEU A 83 21.67 13.11 -18.61
CA LEU A 83 22.36 14.23 -19.22
C LEU A 83 21.46 14.91 -20.26
N HIS A 84 21.62 16.22 -20.40
CA HIS A 84 21.07 16.99 -21.50
C HIS A 84 22.21 17.42 -22.42
N ILE A 85 22.13 17.10 -23.70
CA ILE A 85 23.11 17.47 -24.73
C ILE A 85 22.40 18.29 -25.81
N GLU A 86 22.99 19.43 -26.19
CA GLU A 86 22.41 20.34 -27.18
C GLU A 86 23.48 21.06 -27.99
N HIS A 87 23.14 21.48 -29.21
CA HIS A 87 23.99 22.37 -30.00
C HIS A 87 23.25 23.65 -30.42
N ASP A 88 23.99 24.73 -30.65
CA ASP A 88 23.41 26.04 -30.96
C ASP A 88 22.95 26.21 -32.42
N ASN A 89 23.09 25.16 -33.23
CA ASN A 89 22.75 25.12 -34.66
C ASN A 89 23.43 26.24 -35.47
N THR A 90 24.64 26.63 -35.07
CA THR A 90 25.51 27.55 -35.82
C THR A 90 26.47 26.78 -36.74
N GLY A 91 27.09 27.47 -37.71
CA GLY A 91 28.00 26.84 -38.68
C GLY A 91 27.35 26.46 -40.01
N ARG A 92 28.14 25.92 -40.95
CA ARG A 92 27.72 25.64 -42.34
C ARG A 92 27.13 24.24 -42.50
N LEU A 93 27.53 23.31 -41.62
CA LEU A 93 26.96 21.97 -41.45
C LEU A 93 26.64 21.80 -39.96
N SER A 94 25.43 22.19 -39.55
CA SER A 94 25.04 22.22 -38.14
C SER A 94 24.44 20.91 -37.64
N GLY A 95 24.03 20.01 -38.54
CA GLY A 95 23.48 18.71 -38.18
C GLY A 95 24.55 17.78 -37.61
N TRP A 96 24.24 17.11 -36.51
CA TRP A 96 25.19 16.26 -35.79
C TRP A 96 24.61 14.88 -35.55
N PHE A 97 25.29 13.80 -35.96
CA PHE A 97 24.85 12.45 -35.61
C PHE A 97 25.59 11.97 -34.35
N LEU A 98 24.92 12.09 -33.20
CA LEU A 98 25.46 11.66 -31.92
C LEU A 98 25.19 10.17 -31.71
N ASP A 99 26.26 9.41 -31.46
CA ASP A 99 26.22 7.96 -31.24
C ASP A 99 26.08 7.63 -29.75
N GLN A 100 27.10 7.98 -28.96
CA GLN A 100 27.20 7.65 -27.53
C GLN A 100 27.88 8.75 -26.73
N ILE A 101 27.53 8.89 -25.45
CA ILE A 101 28.25 9.72 -24.48
C ILE A 101 28.59 8.88 -23.25
N ILE A 102 29.83 9.02 -22.77
CA ILE A 102 30.32 8.46 -21.49
C ILE A 102 30.73 9.62 -20.59
N VAL A 103 30.35 9.56 -19.33
CA VAL A 103 30.67 10.56 -18.31
C VAL A 103 31.24 9.88 -17.07
N THR A 104 32.39 10.32 -16.61
CA THR A 104 33.04 9.85 -15.39
C THR A 104 33.21 11.01 -14.42
N ASP A 105 32.76 10.86 -13.18
CA ASP A 105 33.08 11.81 -12.12
C ASP A 105 34.50 11.53 -11.63
N LEU A 106 35.43 12.48 -11.78
CA LEU A 106 36.82 12.25 -11.42
C LEU A 106 37.05 12.24 -9.90
N SER A 107 36.04 12.58 -9.09
CA SER A 107 36.05 12.37 -7.63
C SER A 107 35.75 10.91 -7.23
N ASP A 108 35.10 10.15 -8.12
CA ASP A 108 34.89 8.71 -8.02
C ASP A 108 35.20 8.05 -9.38
N PRO A 109 36.49 7.96 -9.75
CA PRO A 109 36.91 7.51 -11.07
C PRO A 109 36.59 6.02 -11.33
N GLU A 110 36.18 5.27 -10.31
CA GLU A 110 35.72 3.89 -10.45
C GLU A 110 34.29 3.82 -10.99
N THR A 111 33.52 4.90 -10.97
CA THR A 111 32.14 4.91 -11.44
C THR A 111 32.00 5.71 -12.74
N THR A 112 31.63 5.02 -13.82
CA THR A 112 31.39 5.64 -15.13
C THR A 112 29.92 5.50 -15.51
N TYR A 113 29.40 6.46 -16.26
CA TYR A 113 28.01 6.48 -16.72
C TYR A 113 28.01 6.58 -18.24
N PHE A 114 27.13 5.84 -18.90
CA PHE A 114 27.04 5.88 -20.35
C PHE A 114 25.59 5.99 -20.82
N THR A 115 25.41 6.50 -22.03
CA THR A 115 24.12 6.55 -22.71
C THR A 115 24.32 6.57 -24.21
N THR A 116 23.41 5.95 -24.96
CA THR A 116 23.40 5.93 -26.43
C THR A 116 22.30 6.87 -26.94
N CYS A 117 22.59 7.60 -28.01
CA CYS A 117 21.66 8.52 -28.67
C CYS A 117 21.28 8.02 -30.07
N ASN A 118 22.25 7.53 -30.84
CA ASN A 118 22.09 6.97 -32.18
C ASN A 118 21.18 7.78 -33.12
N GLN A 119 21.22 9.12 -33.04
CA GLN A 119 20.26 9.97 -33.73
C GLN A 119 20.88 11.29 -34.22
N TRP A 120 20.32 11.81 -35.32
CA TRP A 120 20.63 13.16 -35.80
C TRP A 120 20.03 14.21 -34.85
N LEU A 121 20.91 15.09 -34.37
CA LEU A 121 20.58 16.39 -33.79
C LEU A 121 20.70 17.42 -34.90
N ALA A 122 19.59 17.66 -35.61
CA ALA A 122 19.54 18.51 -36.78
C ALA A 122 18.11 19.00 -36.98
N LYS A 123 17.92 20.17 -37.62
CA LYS A 123 16.57 20.68 -37.93
C LYS A 123 15.98 20.05 -39.19
N ASP A 124 16.84 19.59 -40.09
CA ASP A 124 16.54 19.11 -41.43
C ASP A 124 16.76 17.60 -41.61
N GLU A 125 17.34 16.92 -40.60
CA GLU A 125 17.54 15.47 -40.57
C GLU A 125 17.04 14.86 -39.24
N GLY A 126 16.84 13.53 -39.22
CA GLY A 126 16.31 12.82 -38.05
C GLY A 126 14.87 13.22 -37.70
N ASP A 127 14.65 13.63 -36.45
CA ASP A 127 13.34 14.06 -35.95
C ASP A 127 13.18 15.58 -35.84
N GLY A 128 14.15 16.36 -36.36
CA GLY A 128 14.11 17.82 -36.38
C GLY A 128 14.52 18.50 -35.06
N GLN A 129 15.02 17.76 -34.06
CA GLN A 129 15.46 18.32 -32.78
C GLN A 129 16.98 18.51 -32.75
N ILE A 130 17.45 19.56 -32.07
CA ILE A 130 18.89 19.91 -31.92
C ILE A 130 19.42 19.65 -30.50
N PHE A 131 18.63 18.96 -29.68
CA PHE A 131 18.96 18.62 -28.30
C PHE A 131 18.33 17.28 -27.91
N ARG A 132 18.89 16.66 -26.86
CA ARG A 132 18.37 15.45 -26.23
C ARG A 132 18.54 15.44 -24.74
N ASP A 133 17.56 14.80 -24.11
CA ASP A 133 17.59 14.35 -22.74
C ASP A 133 17.84 12.84 -22.74
N LEU A 134 19.02 12.43 -22.29
CA LEU A 134 19.48 11.04 -22.33
C LEU A 134 19.64 10.51 -20.91
N ILE A 135 19.06 9.36 -20.60
CA ILE A 135 19.18 8.71 -19.29
C ILE A 135 20.54 8.02 -19.23
N LEU A 136 21.27 8.24 -18.13
CA LEU A 136 22.60 7.70 -17.90
C LEU A 136 22.51 6.37 -17.16
N SER A 137 23.11 5.34 -17.73
CA SER A 137 23.25 4.02 -17.10
C SER A 137 24.59 3.95 -16.37
N LYS A 138 24.56 3.57 -15.09
CA LYS A 138 25.75 3.49 -14.23
C LYS A 138 26.51 2.18 -14.44
N GLN A 139 27.83 2.27 -14.53
CA GLN A 139 28.76 1.16 -14.59
C GLN A 139 29.88 1.38 -13.56
N SER A 140 29.86 0.62 -12.47
CA SER A 140 30.99 0.52 -11.54
C SER A 140 32.11 -0.26 -12.22
N SER A 141 33.35 0.22 -12.12
CA SER A 141 34.55 -0.37 -12.73
C SER A 141 34.91 -1.67 -12.02
N GLY A 142 34.14 -2.71 -12.31
CA GLY A 142 34.37 -4.09 -11.94
C GLY A 142 33.94 -4.95 -13.12
N ILE A 143 34.77 -4.93 -14.18
CA ILE A 143 34.73 -5.83 -15.34
C ILE A 143 33.49 -5.64 -16.25
N LYS A 144 33.71 -5.09 -17.47
CA LYS A 144 32.86 -5.44 -18.62
C LYS A 144 32.95 -6.95 -18.79
N GLN A 145 31.97 -7.68 -18.28
CA GLN A 145 31.65 -8.97 -18.86
C GLN A 145 30.61 -8.67 -19.92
N ASP A 146 31.09 -8.56 -21.17
CA ASP A 146 30.20 -8.63 -22.32
C ASP A 146 29.41 -9.93 -22.18
N ASN A 147 28.08 -9.82 -22.14
CA ASN A 147 27.22 -10.99 -22.12
C ASN A 147 26.94 -11.41 -23.56
N GLN A 148 27.08 -12.70 -23.83
CA GLN A 148 26.83 -13.25 -25.15
C GLN A 148 25.47 -13.94 -25.14
N TYR A 149 24.56 -13.47 -25.98
CA TYR A 149 23.27 -14.12 -26.20
C TYR A 149 23.31 -14.86 -27.54
N LYS A 150 23.05 -16.17 -27.50
CA LYS A 150 22.85 -16.96 -28.71
C LYS A 150 21.36 -17.06 -28.99
N ILE A 151 20.94 -16.54 -30.13
CA ILE A 151 19.54 -16.47 -30.56
C ILE A 151 19.33 -17.48 -31.68
N THR A 152 18.47 -18.46 -31.45
CA THR A 152 18.04 -19.42 -32.47
C THR A 152 16.60 -19.11 -32.87
N VAL A 153 16.39 -18.68 -34.11
CA VAL A 153 15.07 -18.39 -34.66
C VAL A 153 14.56 -19.60 -35.44
N TYR A 154 13.31 -20.03 -35.18
CA TYR A 154 12.65 -21.10 -35.91
C TYR A 154 11.56 -20.52 -36.81
N THR A 155 11.74 -20.66 -38.12
CA THR A 155 10.71 -20.29 -39.11
C THR A 155 9.81 -21.49 -39.37
N GLY A 156 8.48 -21.28 -39.40
CA GLY A 156 7.51 -22.36 -39.59
C GLY A 156 7.66 -23.07 -40.94
N SER A 157 7.22 -24.33 -41.02
CA SER A 157 7.30 -25.16 -42.23
C SER A 157 6.10 -25.02 -43.18
N GLN A 158 5.23 -24.04 -42.93
CA GLN A 158 4.04 -23.79 -43.74
C GLN A 158 4.43 -23.24 -45.10
N LYS A 159 3.53 -23.37 -46.09
CA LYS A 159 3.78 -22.84 -47.43
C LYS A 159 3.97 -21.32 -47.34
N ASP A 160 5.03 -20.82 -47.98
CA ASP A 160 5.38 -19.39 -48.04
C ASP A 160 5.72 -18.76 -46.66
N ALA A 161 6.12 -19.58 -45.68
CA ALA A 161 6.44 -19.14 -44.32
C ALA A 161 7.74 -18.33 -44.17
N GLY A 162 8.62 -18.36 -45.18
CA GLY A 162 9.90 -17.66 -45.14
C GLY A 162 9.79 -16.19 -45.56
N THR A 163 10.74 -15.36 -45.12
CA THR A 163 10.72 -13.91 -45.39
C THR A 163 12.03 -13.41 -45.98
N ASP A 164 11.92 -12.40 -46.84
CA ASP A 164 13.05 -11.63 -47.37
C ASP A 164 13.18 -10.22 -46.75
N ALA A 165 12.35 -9.93 -45.75
CA ALA A 165 12.42 -8.69 -44.99
C ALA A 165 13.57 -8.72 -43.97
N ASP A 166 14.12 -7.54 -43.67
CA ASP A 166 15.10 -7.44 -42.58
C ASP A 166 14.38 -7.62 -41.24
N VAL A 167 14.83 -8.62 -40.46
CA VAL A 167 14.30 -8.95 -39.13
C VAL A 167 15.16 -8.31 -38.05
N PHE A 168 14.51 -7.73 -37.04
CA PHE A 168 15.12 -7.04 -35.91
C PHE A 168 14.58 -7.61 -34.60
N ILE A 169 15.46 -7.77 -33.61
CA ILE A 169 15.09 -8.17 -32.25
C ILE A 169 15.58 -7.14 -31.23
N THR A 170 14.76 -6.85 -30.23
CA THR A 170 15.12 -6.08 -29.04
C THR A 170 14.94 -6.98 -27.82
N LEU A 171 15.96 -7.10 -26.98
CA LEU A 171 15.92 -7.88 -25.75
C LEU A 171 15.64 -6.95 -24.56
N TYR A 172 14.75 -7.36 -23.66
CA TYR A 172 14.45 -6.64 -22.44
C TYR A 172 14.67 -7.58 -21.25
N GLY A 173 15.48 -7.13 -20.29
CA GLY A 173 15.67 -7.79 -19.01
C GLY A 173 15.31 -6.86 -17.85
N ASP A 174 15.50 -7.33 -16.62
CA ASP A 174 15.18 -6.58 -15.40
C ASP A 174 16.21 -5.49 -15.06
N VAL A 175 17.40 -5.54 -15.66
CA VAL A 175 18.49 -4.57 -15.44
C VAL A 175 18.70 -3.65 -16.66
N GLY A 176 18.08 -3.94 -17.81
CA GLY A 176 18.15 -3.07 -18.99
C GLY A 176 17.51 -3.63 -20.25
N GLU A 177 17.71 -2.95 -21.37
CA GLU A 177 17.26 -3.36 -22.71
C GLU A 177 18.38 -3.20 -23.74
N THR A 178 18.32 -3.96 -24.83
CA THR A 178 19.20 -3.73 -25.99
C THR A 178 18.58 -2.74 -26.95
N ASP A 179 19.36 -2.24 -27.91
CA ASP A 179 18.80 -1.61 -29.11
C ASP A 179 18.06 -2.66 -29.99
N ALA A 180 17.38 -2.20 -31.05
CA ALA A 180 16.85 -3.06 -32.10
C ALA A 180 17.98 -3.63 -32.97
N ILE A 181 18.29 -4.91 -32.76
CA ILE A 181 19.43 -5.58 -33.40
C ILE A 181 18.94 -6.32 -34.63
N LYS A 182 19.50 -5.98 -35.79
CA LYS A 182 19.23 -6.70 -37.04
C LYS A 182 19.80 -8.12 -36.93
N LEU A 183 18.95 -9.11 -37.12
CA LEU A 183 19.34 -10.53 -37.14
C LEU A 183 19.80 -10.92 -38.55
N ASP A 184 21.12 -10.91 -38.74
CA ASP A 184 21.75 -11.32 -40.00
C ASP A 184 23.09 -12.03 -39.74
N ASN A 185 23.23 -13.27 -40.21
CA ASN A 185 24.47 -14.03 -40.14
C ASN A 185 25.17 -14.21 -41.51
N ARG A 186 24.78 -13.42 -42.52
CA ARG A 186 25.26 -13.44 -43.92
C ARG A 186 24.91 -14.71 -44.73
N ASN A 187 24.10 -15.62 -44.19
CA ASN A 187 23.46 -16.69 -44.95
C ASN A 187 22.07 -16.26 -45.45
N ASN A 188 21.42 -17.16 -46.20
CA ASN A 188 20.02 -16.99 -46.57
C ASN A 188 19.12 -17.35 -45.38
N ASN A 189 18.81 -16.34 -44.55
CA ASN A 189 18.16 -16.49 -43.25
C ASN A 189 16.62 -16.51 -43.39
N PHE A 190 15.93 -17.10 -42.42
CA PHE A 190 14.47 -17.10 -42.27
C PHE A 190 13.70 -17.84 -43.38
N GLU A 191 14.29 -18.91 -43.89
CA GLU A 191 13.66 -19.79 -44.88
C GLU A 191 12.61 -20.73 -44.26
N ALA A 192 11.56 -21.05 -45.02
CA ALA A 192 10.47 -21.89 -44.53
C ALA A 192 10.99 -23.24 -43.99
N GLY A 193 10.62 -23.57 -42.76
CA GLY A 193 11.01 -24.80 -42.04
C GLY A 193 12.46 -24.84 -41.59
N LYS A 194 13.21 -23.72 -41.67
CA LYS A 194 14.61 -23.64 -41.26
C LYS A 194 14.76 -22.99 -39.88
N LYS A 195 15.91 -23.26 -39.28
CA LYS A 195 16.38 -22.61 -38.06
C LYS A 195 17.63 -21.80 -38.39
N ASP A 196 17.74 -20.62 -37.81
CA ASP A 196 18.85 -19.70 -38.03
C ASP A 196 19.42 -19.25 -36.68
N ASP A 197 20.74 -19.35 -36.53
CA ASP A 197 21.45 -18.98 -35.31
C ASP A 197 22.15 -17.62 -35.48
N PHE A 198 22.03 -16.78 -34.46
CA PHE A 198 22.66 -15.48 -34.36
C PHE A 198 23.35 -15.35 -33.01
N THR A 199 24.40 -14.55 -32.95
CA THR A 199 25.13 -14.30 -31.71
C THR A 199 25.24 -12.80 -31.53
N ILE A 200 24.78 -12.34 -30.37
CA ILE A 200 24.75 -10.94 -29.99
C ILE A 200 25.65 -10.78 -28.78
N GLU A 201 26.53 -9.79 -28.84
CA GLU A 201 27.35 -9.36 -27.70
C GLU A 201 26.79 -8.02 -27.22
N CYS A 202 26.27 -8.01 -26.00
CA CYS A 202 25.78 -6.80 -25.37
C CYS A 202 26.06 -6.82 -23.85
N PRO A 203 26.06 -5.65 -23.19
CA PRO A 203 26.16 -5.60 -21.73
C PRO A 203 25.07 -6.44 -21.06
N THR A 204 25.34 -6.96 -19.86
CA THR A 204 24.33 -7.76 -19.15
C THR A 204 23.06 -6.95 -18.91
N ILE A 205 21.92 -7.46 -19.39
CA ILE A 205 20.61 -6.84 -19.21
C ILE A 205 19.77 -7.55 -18.13
N GLY A 206 20.36 -8.52 -17.43
CA GLY A 206 19.73 -9.30 -16.38
C GLY A 206 18.84 -10.43 -16.89
N GLU A 207 17.85 -10.86 -16.10
CA GLU A 207 16.92 -11.92 -16.50
C GLU A 207 15.98 -11.43 -17.61
N LEU A 208 15.96 -12.12 -18.75
CA LEU A 208 15.11 -11.77 -19.88
C LEU A 208 13.64 -11.93 -19.50
N ASN A 209 12.86 -10.85 -19.64
CA ASN A 209 11.44 -10.83 -19.29
C ASN A 209 10.53 -10.66 -20.53
N GLN A 210 11.04 -10.08 -21.62
CA GLN A 210 10.34 -9.96 -22.90
C GLN A 210 11.33 -9.71 -24.06
N ILE A 211 10.86 -9.93 -25.29
CA ILE A 211 11.54 -9.51 -26.52
C ILE A 211 10.56 -8.80 -27.44
N LEU A 212 11.05 -7.87 -28.26
CA LEU A 212 10.32 -7.34 -29.40
C LEU A 212 10.92 -7.92 -30.67
N ILE A 213 10.14 -8.66 -31.45
CA ILE A 213 10.54 -9.15 -32.77
C ILE A 213 9.77 -8.34 -33.84
N ALA A 214 10.48 -7.85 -34.85
CA ALA A 214 9.90 -7.03 -35.91
C ALA A 214 10.59 -7.26 -37.25
N HIS A 215 9.91 -6.96 -38.36
CA HIS A 215 10.53 -6.88 -39.68
C HIS A 215 10.15 -5.60 -40.43
N ASN A 216 10.99 -5.16 -41.36
CA ASN A 216 10.79 -3.90 -42.09
C ASN A 216 9.78 -3.99 -43.25
N ASN A 217 9.21 -5.18 -43.50
CA ASN A 217 8.26 -5.45 -44.58
C ASN A 217 8.77 -5.05 -45.98
N GLN A 218 10.08 -5.13 -46.21
CA GLN A 218 10.71 -4.94 -47.52
C GLN A 218 10.94 -6.30 -48.21
N GLY A 219 11.11 -6.30 -49.54
CA GLY A 219 11.32 -7.52 -50.33
C GLY A 219 10.10 -7.94 -51.17
N PHE A 220 10.28 -8.97 -51.98
CA PHE A 220 9.28 -9.62 -52.82
C PHE A 220 8.29 -10.50 -52.03
N ALA A 221 8.70 -11.06 -50.88
CA ALA A 221 7.89 -11.92 -50.03
C ALA A 221 8.09 -11.61 -48.53
N PRO A 222 7.61 -10.44 -48.05
CA PRO A 222 7.89 -9.97 -46.69
C PRO A 222 7.10 -10.69 -45.59
N SER A 223 6.07 -11.47 -45.94
CA SER A 223 5.29 -12.26 -44.97
C SER A 223 6.21 -13.26 -44.26
N TRP A 224 6.09 -13.40 -42.95
CA TRP A 224 6.92 -14.33 -42.19
C TRP A 224 6.10 -15.13 -41.19
N PHE A 225 6.18 -16.47 -41.21
CA PHE A 225 5.62 -17.28 -40.13
C PHE A 225 6.71 -17.64 -39.12
N LEU A 226 6.67 -17.00 -37.96
CA LEU A 226 7.59 -17.26 -36.86
C LEU A 226 7.00 -18.32 -35.91
N ASP A 227 7.68 -19.47 -35.76
CA ASP A 227 7.31 -20.55 -34.83
C ASP A 227 7.70 -20.17 -33.40
N ARG A 228 9.01 -20.02 -33.13
CA ARG A 228 9.55 -19.63 -31.82
C ARG A 228 10.98 -19.10 -31.92
N ILE A 229 11.44 -18.44 -30.86
CA ILE A 229 12.83 -18.00 -30.70
C ILE A 229 13.39 -18.61 -29.41
N LEU A 230 14.58 -19.22 -29.47
CA LEU A 230 15.34 -19.61 -28.28
C LEU A 230 16.45 -18.59 -28.06
N ILE A 231 16.63 -18.14 -26.83
CA ILE A 231 17.72 -17.25 -26.44
C ILE A 231 18.49 -17.92 -25.30
N GLU A 232 19.73 -18.27 -25.56
CA GLU A 232 20.66 -18.77 -24.54
C GLU A 232 21.51 -17.59 -24.05
N ASP A 233 21.40 -17.30 -22.76
CA ASP A 233 22.38 -16.49 -22.03
C ASP A 233 23.61 -17.36 -21.80
N VAL A 234 24.66 -17.14 -22.58
CA VAL A 234 25.85 -18.00 -22.62
C VAL A 234 26.62 -17.92 -21.29
N ASN A 235 26.58 -16.78 -20.59
CA ASN A 235 27.30 -16.61 -19.33
C ASN A 235 26.49 -17.14 -18.13
N ALA A 236 25.16 -16.97 -18.13
CA ALA A 236 24.29 -17.49 -17.08
C ALA A 236 23.90 -18.97 -17.27
N HIS A 237 24.24 -19.57 -18.42
CA HIS A 237 23.84 -20.92 -18.84
C HIS A 237 22.32 -21.16 -18.76
N HIS A 238 21.53 -20.13 -19.09
CA HIS A 238 20.07 -20.17 -19.03
C HIS A 238 19.48 -20.03 -20.44
N ILE A 239 18.52 -20.88 -20.79
CA ILE A 239 17.86 -20.88 -22.10
C ILE A 239 16.41 -20.44 -21.92
N TYR A 240 16.05 -19.35 -22.58
CA TYR A 240 14.70 -18.80 -22.66
C TYR A 240 14.03 -19.24 -23.97
N GLU A 241 12.80 -19.74 -23.91
CA GLU A 241 12.00 -20.07 -25.09
C GLU A 241 10.86 -19.06 -25.26
N PHE A 242 10.80 -18.39 -26.40
CA PHE A 242 9.78 -17.40 -26.76
C PHE A 242 8.90 -17.93 -27.90
N PRO A 243 7.74 -18.55 -27.60
CA PRO A 243 6.84 -19.06 -28.63
C PRO A 243 6.10 -17.91 -29.34
N CYS A 244 5.88 -18.03 -30.66
CA CYS A 244 5.15 -17.05 -31.47
C CYS A 244 4.00 -17.71 -32.27
N ASN A 245 4.29 -18.77 -33.04
CA ASN A 245 3.36 -19.54 -33.87
C ASN A 245 2.37 -18.69 -34.70
N ARG A 246 2.85 -17.61 -35.33
CA ARG A 246 1.99 -16.64 -36.04
C ARG A 246 2.67 -16.05 -37.27
N TRP A 247 1.84 -15.51 -38.16
CA TRP A 247 2.29 -14.67 -39.26
C TRP A 247 2.60 -13.25 -38.77
N LEU A 248 3.80 -12.77 -39.05
CA LEU A 248 4.20 -11.38 -39.04
C LEU A 248 4.12 -10.90 -40.49
N ALA A 249 3.02 -10.24 -40.84
CA ALA A 249 2.72 -9.82 -42.21
C ALA A 249 1.65 -8.73 -42.19
N LYS A 250 1.60 -7.86 -43.20
CA LYS A 250 0.50 -6.88 -43.35
C LYS A 250 -0.79 -7.50 -43.91
N THR A 251 -0.69 -8.67 -44.50
CA THR A 251 -1.77 -9.31 -45.29
C THR A 251 -2.34 -10.55 -44.62
N GLU A 252 -1.68 -11.10 -43.60
CA GLU A 252 -2.00 -12.38 -42.98
C GLU A 252 -2.12 -12.26 -41.45
N ASP A 253 -2.76 -13.25 -40.82
CA ASP A 253 -3.12 -13.30 -39.39
C ASP A 253 -3.71 -11.97 -38.86
N ASP A 254 -3.04 -11.30 -37.92
CA ASP A 254 -3.51 -10.05 -37.30
C ASP A 254 -2.97 -8.78 -37.95
N LYS A 255 -2.34 -8.90 -39.13
CA LYS A 255 -1.81 -7.80 -39.94
C LYS A 255 -0.69 -7.00 -39.27
N GLN A 256 -0.03 -7.57 -38.26
CA GLN A 256 1.09 -6.94 -37.56
C GLN A 256 2.43 -7.48 -38.08
N ILE A 257 3.42 -6.59 -38.19
CA ILE A 257 4.80 -6.92 -38.62
C ILE A 257 5.81 -6.87 -37.47
N ALA A 258 5.32 -6.60 -36.26
CA ALA A 258 6.10 -6.52 -35.03
C ALA A 258 5.26 -7.04 -33.86
N ARG A 259 5.90 -7.70 -32.89
CA ARG A 259 5.21 -8.26 -31.72
C ARG A 259 6.16 -8.39 -30.52
N PHE A 260 5.63 -8.11 -29.34
CA PHE A 260 6.28 -8.49 -28.08
C PHE A 260 6.03 -9.98 -27.77
N LEU A 261 7.09 -10.74 -27.49
CA LEU A 261 7.05 -12.12 -27.04
C LEU A 261 7.62 -12.22 -25.62
N TYR A 262 7.13 -13.19 -24.84
CA TYR A 262 7.51 -13.38 -23.44
C TYR A 262 8.10 -14.79 -23.24
N PRO A 263 9.06 -14.97 -22.32
CA PRO A 263 9.73 -16.24 -22.14
C PRO A 263 8.81 -17.27 -21.49
N LYS A 264 8.91 -18.50 -21.95
CA LYS A 264 8.22 -19.67 -21.39
C LYS A 264 8.94 -20.06 -20.10
N ILE A 265 8.30 -19.79 -18.97
CA ILE A 265 8.86 -20.07 -17.64
C ILE A 265 9.00 -21.59 -17.46
N SER A 266 10.21 -22.06 -17.16
CA SER A 266 10.47 -23.45 -16.78
C SER A 266 10.17 -23.66 -15.30
N THR A 267 8.90 -23.92 -14.98
CA THR A 267 8.56 -24.63 -13.75
C THR A 267 7.50 -25.66 -14.05
N ASP A 268 7.89 -26.91 -13.85
CA ASP A 268 7.02 -28.07 -13.88
C ASP A 268 5.92 -27.94 -12.80
N HIS A 269 4.69 -28.26 -13.21
CA HIS A 269 3.46 -28.41 -12.43
C HIS A 269 2.72 -27.16 -11.90
N GLU A 270 1.37 -27.04 -11.85
CA GLU A 270 0.23 -27.58 -12.60
C GLU A 270 -1.12 -27.00 -12.05
N LYS A 271 -1.99 -26.45 -12.93
CA LYS A 271 -3.49 -26.42 -13.01
C LYS A 271 -4.29 -25.31 -12.23
N HIS A 272 -5.41 -24.68 -12.66
CA HIS A 272 -6.60 -25.04 -13.50
C HIS A 272 -7.47 -23.83 -14.00
N PRO A 273 -8.23 -23.92 -15.13
CA PRO A 273 -9.71 -24.13 -15.11
C PRO A 273 -10.22 -25.46 -15.73
N THR A 274 -11.42 -25.94 -15.34
CA THR A 274 -11.97 -27.30 -15.60
C THR A 274 -13.16 -27.31 -16.60
N THR A 275 -13.16 -28.21 -17.58
CA THR A 275 -14.32 -28.59 -18.42
C THR A 275 -14.98 -29.88 -17.89
N SER A 276 -16.30 -30.00 -18.03
CA SER A 276 -17.13 -31.01 -17.33
C SER A 276 -17.14 -32.41 -17.98
N ASP A 277 -17.86 -33.34 -17.33
CA ASP A 277 -18.06 -34.76 -17.69
C ASP A 277 -19.18 -35.02 -18.73
N LYS A 278 -19.85 -33.98 -19.24
CA LYS A 278 -20.92 -34.12 -20.25
C LYS A 278 -20.40 -34.55 -21.62
N ILE A 279 -21.14 -35.46 -22.28
CA ILE A 279 -20.90 -35.89 -23.67
C ILE A 279 -20.93 -34.66 -24.59
N ASN A 280 -19.93 -34.52 -25.50
CA ASN A 280 -19.71 -33.39 -26.43
C ASN A 280 -19.33 -32.01 -25.84
N ALA A 281 -18.82 -31.94 -24.61
CA ALA A 281 -18.48 -30.66 -23.94
C ALA A 281 -17.24 -29.90 -24.45
N GLY A 282 -16.53 -30.39 -25.47
CA GLY A 282 -15.30 -29.79 -25.99
C GLY A 282 -15.53 -28.95 -27.25
N THR A 283 -14.74 -27.88 -27.44
CA THR A 283 -14.87 -26.97 -28.60
C THR A 283 -13.59 -26.88 -29.42
N ASP A 284 -13.75 -26.78 -30.74
CA ASP A 284 -12.70 -26.41 -31.70
C ASP A 284 -12.75 -24.92 -32.09
N SER A 285 -13.64 -24.13 -31.45
CA SER A 285 -13.72 -22.67 -31.61
C SER A 285 -12.59 -21.94 -30.90
N ARG A 286 -12.26 -20.73 -31.38
CA ARG A 286 -11.31 -19.85 -30.69
C ARG A 286 -12.02 -19.21 -29.50
N VAL A 287 -11.65 -19.67 -28.31
CA VAL A 287 -12.15 -19.16 -27.04
C VAL A 287 -11.41 -17.87 -26.66
N TYR A 288 -12.15 -16.90 -26.13
CA TYR A 288 -11.61 -15.67 -25.56
C TYR A 288 -12.21 -15.38 -24.19
N ILE A 289 -11.50 -14.54 -23.44
CA ILE A 289 -12.00 -13.98 -22.19
C ILE A 289 -11.81 -12.46 -22.16
N ILE A 290 -12.66 -11.77 -21.40
CA ILE A 290 -12.50 -10.36 -21.03
C ILE A 290 -12.55 -10.26 -19.51
N ILE A 291 -11.49 -9.71 -18.94
CA ILE A 291 -11.30 -9.61 -17.50
C ILE A 291 -11.76 -8.22 -17.05
N HIS A 292 -12.72 -8.14 -16.14
CA HIS A 292 -13.20 -6.87 -15.60
C HIS A 292 -12.66 -6.64 -14.19
N GLY A 293 -11.91 -5.55 -13.97
CA GLY A 293 -11.54 -5.03 -12.66
C GLY A 293 -12.54 -4.02 -12.13
N LYS A 294 -12.22 -3.37 -11.00
CA LYS A 294 -13.07 -2.33 -10.39
C LYS A 294 -13.15 -1.06 -11.24
N ASP A 295 -12.01 -0.64 -11.79
CA ASP A 295 -11.86 0.65 -12.46
C ASP A 295 -11.56 0.55 -13.97
N SER A 296 -11.24 -0.65 -14.46
CA SER A 296 -10.93 -0.91 -15.88
C SER A 296 -11.20 -2.36 -16.27
N SER A 297 -11.15 -2.67 -17.57
CA SER A 297 -11.32 -4.03 -18.11
C SER A 297 -10.23 -4.29 -19.16
N SER A 298 -9.86 -5.55 -19.34
CA SER A 298 -8.95 -5.95 -20.42
C SER A 298 -9.62 -5.81 -21.79
N SER A 299 -8.84 -5.86 -22.86
CA SER A 299 -9.34 -6.22 -24.19
C SER A 299 -9.75 -7.70 -24.23
N GLN A 300 -10.31 -8.17 -25.35
CA GLN A 300 -10.49 -9.60 -25.61
C GLN A 300 -9.14 -10.31 -25.65
N ILE A 301 -9.00 -11.34 -24.82
CA ILE A 301 -7.80 -12.16 -24.70
C ILE A 301 -8.14 -13.54 -25.22
N PHE A 302 -7.62 -13.89 -26.39
CA PHE A 302 -7.85 -15.21 -26.97
C PHE A 302 -6.94 -16.26 -26.32
N LEU A 303 -7.54 -17.39 -25.93
CA LEU A 303 -6.87 -18.54 -25.29
C LEU A 303 -6.35 -19.52 -26.37
N ASN A 304 -5.59 -18.98 -27.33
CA ASN A 304 -5.21 -19.67 -28.57
C ASN A 304 -3.97 -20.54 -28.39
N ASP A 305 -4.11 -21.75 -27.84
CA ASP A 305 -3.03 -22.74 -27.89
C ASP A 305 -3.47 -24.21 -28.02
N LYS A 306 -4.76 -24.57 -27.86
CA LYS A 306 -5.25 -25.98 -27.96
C LYS A 306 -6.72 -26.08 -28.38
N LYS A 307 -7.14 -27.27 -28.83
CA LYS A 307 -8.56 -27.69 -28.88
C LYS A 307 -9.02 -27.99 -27.44
N PHE A 308 -10.15 -27.44 -27.01
CA PHE A 308 -10.69 -27.67 -25.67
C PHE A 308 -11.36 -29.04 -25.65
N GLU A 309 -10.79 -30.00 -24.92
CA GLU A 309 -11.29 -31.37 -24.90
C GLU A 309 -12.35 -31.57 -23.80
N LYS A 310 -13.12 -32.65 -23.92
CA LYS A 310 -14.06 -33.05 -22.89
C LYS A 310 -13.29 -33.49 -21.63
N ASN A 311 -13.75 -33.07 -20.44
CA ASN A 311 -13.20 -33.48 -19.14
C ASN A 311 -11.69 -33.14 -18.97
N SER A 312 -11.25 -32.03 -19.58
CA SER A 312 -9.90 -31.51 -19.47
C SER A 312 -9.85 -30.31 -18.53
N VAL A 313 -8.64 -29.96 -18.13
CA VAL A 313 -8.38 -28.69 -17.47
C VAL A 313 -7.34 -27.97 -18.30
N ASP A 314 -7.76 -26.90 -18.97
CA ASP A 314 -6.91 -26.14 -19.88
C ASP A 314 -6.39 -24.87 -19.20
N LYS A 315 -5.07 -24.76 -19.05
CA LYS A 315 -4.40 -23.66 -18.34
C LYS A 315 -3.84 -22.65 -19.33
N PHE A 316 -3.99 -21.37 -19.01
CA PHE A 316 -3.45 -20.28 -19.80
C PHE A 316 -2.79 -19.24 -18.89
N THR A 317 -1.64 -18.72 -19.31
CA THR A 317 -1.01 -17.54 -18.71
C THR A 317 -1.43 -16.33 -19.52
N ILE A 318 -1.92 -15.31 -18.84
CA ILE A 318 -2.54 -14.15 -19.47
C ILE A 318 -1.83 -12.88 -19.00
N TYR A 319 -1.36 -12.09 -19.95
CA TYR A 319 -0.67 -10.83 -19.70
C TYR A 319 -1.64 -9.66 -19.87
N ALA A 320 -1.83 -8.88 -18.81
CA ALA A 320 -2.63 -7.66 -18.82
C ALA A 320 -1.75 -6.46 -18.45
N PRO A 321 -1.87 -5.32 -19.14
CA PRO A 321 -1.00 -4.15 -18.94
C PRO A 321 -1.23 -3.43 -17.61
N ASN A 322 -2.33 -3.71 -16.90
CA ASN A 322 -2.68 -3.11 -15.61
C ASN A 322 -3.08 -4.19 -14.60
N ASN A 323 -2.88 -3.93 -13.30
CA ASN A 323 -3.39 -4.80 -12.25
C ASN A 323 -4.92 -4.64 -12.12
N LEU A 324 -5.67 -5.60 -12.65
CA LEU A 324 -7.13 -5.60 -12.64
C LEU A 324 -7.74 -6.23 -11.37
N SER A 325 -6.91 -6.84 -10.51
CA SER A 325 -7.35 -7.59 -9.34
C SER A 325 -7.67 -6.68 -8.14
N PRO A 326 -8.73 -6.95 -7.35
CA PRO A 326 -9.71 -8.01 -7.51
C PRO A 326 -10.68 -7.75 -8.67
N LEU A 327 -10.96 -8.81 -9.41
CA LEU A 327 -11.87 -8.81 -10.55
C LEU A 327 -13.33 -8.68 -10.10
N THR A 328 -14.13 -7.95 -10.87
CA THR A 328 -15.56 -7.76 -10.64
C THR A 328 -16.42 -8.71 -11.48
N ALA A 329 -15.94 -9.10 -12.66
CA ALA A 329 -16.60 -10.02 -13.57
C ALA A 329 -15.59 -10.63 -14.56
N LEU A 330 -16.02 -11.69 -15.24
CA LEU A 330 -15.27 -12.34 -16.31
C LEU A 330 -16.21 -12.66 -17.47
N ASP A 331 -16.00 -12.06 -18.64
CA ASP A 331 -16.73 -12.48 -19.84
C ASP A 331 -15.94 -13.62 -20.49
N VAL A 332 -16.65 -14.67 -20.85
CA VAL A 332 -16.10 -15.85 -21.50
C VAL A 332 -16.94 -16.15 -22.73
N GLY A 333 -16.30 -16.32 -23.88
CA GLY A 333 -17.00 -16.63 -25.12
C GLY A 333 -16.10 -17.29 -26.15
N HIS A 334 -16.67 -17.67 -27.27
CA HIS A 334 -15.96 -18.22 -28.41
C HIS A 334 -16.48 -17.65 -29.72
N ASP A 335 -15.68 -17.73 -30.78
CA ASP A 335 -16.02 -17.18 -32.10
C ASP A 335 -16.89 -18.12 -32.97
N ASN A 336 -17.39 -19.22 -32.39
CA ASN A 336 -18.23 -20.22 -33.04
C ASN A 336 -17.60 -20.85 -34.30
N SER A 337 -16.27 -20.82 -34.44
CA SER A 337 -15.57 -21.47 -35.55
C SER A 337 -15.45 -22.98 -35.34
N GLY A 338 -15.45 -23.77 -36.42
CA GLY A 338 -15.17 -25.22 -36.35
C GLY A 338 -16.41 -26.11 -36.57
N PHE A 339 -16.21 -27.44 -36.55
CA PHE A 339 -17.27 -28.43 -36.80
C PHE A 339 -18.02 -28.84 -35.51
N ALA A 340 -17.46 -28.54 -34.33
CA ALA A 340 -18.04 -28.84 -33.03
C ALA A 340 -17.81 -27.64 -32.09
N SER A 341 -18.49 -26.54 -32.38
CA SER A 341 -18.26 -25.25 -31.72
C SER A 341 -18.85 -25.13 -30.31
N GLY A 342 -19.84 -25.96 -29.97
CA GLY A 342 -20.49 -25.95 -28.65
C GLY A 342 -19.54 -26.32 -27.50
N TRP A 343 -19.51 -25.49 -26.46
CA TRP A 343 -18.60 -25.64 -25.33
C TRP A 343 -19.36 -25.66 -24.00
N TYR A 344 -19.19 -26.67 -23.15
CA TYR A 344 -19.76 -26.64 -21.81
C TYR A 344 -18.71 -26.18 -20.79
N LEU A 345 -18.90 -24.99 -20.23
CA LEU A 345 -18.02 -24.43 -19.21
C LEU A 345 -18.61 -24.64 -17.81
N ASP A 346 -17.90 -25.35 -16.94
CA ASP A 346 -18.25 -25.52 -15.51
C ASP A 346 -17.92 -24.25 -14.73
N LYS A 347 -16.64 -23.86 -14.69
CA LYS A 347 -16.17 -22.64 -14.01
C LYS A 347 -14.81 -22.18 -14.55
N ALA A 348 -14.54 -20.88 -14.41
CA ALA A 348 -13.22 -20.31 -14.60
C ALA A 348 -12.60 -19.92 -13.25
N ILE A 349 -11.30 -20.12 -13.07
CA ILE A 349 -10.57 -19.72 -11.86
C ILE A 349 -9.44 -18.80 -12.30
N ILE A 350 -9.36 -17.61 -11.73
CA ILE A 350 -8.32 -16.62 -12.04
C ILE A 350 -7.50 -16.35 -10.78
N GLU A 351 -6.18 -16.42 -10.91
CA GLU A 351 -5.23 -16.13 -9.85
C GLU A 351 -4.31 -14.99 -10.28
N CYS A 352 -4.28 -13.91 -9.48
CA CYS A 352 -3.39 -12.78 -9.72
C CYS A 352 -2.12 -12.97 -8.87
N PRO A 353 -0.94 -13.16 -9.47
CA PRO A 353 0.30 -13.37 -8.72
C PRO A 353 0.75 -12.12 -7.93
N ILE A 354 0.35 -10.92 -8.37
CA ILE A 354 0.72 -9.65 -7.73
C ILE A 354 -0.08 -9.42 -6.45
N THR A 355 -1.40 -9.56 -6.51
CA THR A 355 -2.28 -9.37 -5.34
C THR A 355 -2.42 -10.63 -4.51
N GLY A 356 -2.06 -11.79 -5.07
CA GLY A 356 -2.28 -13.09 -4.46
C GLY A 356 -3.73 -13.57 -4.50
N ILE A 357 -4.67 -12.81 -5.07
CA ILE A 357 -6.09 -13.13 -5.01
C ILE A 357 -6.42 -14.19 -6.06
N LYS A 358 -7.05 -15.27 -5.61
CA LYS A 358 -7.61 -16.36 -6.43
C LYS A 358 -9.14 -16.31 -6.37
N GLN A 359 -9.77 -16.07 -7.52
CA GLN A 359 -11.20 -15.85 -7.68
C GLN A 359 -11.81 -16.97 -8.54
N THR A 360 -13.03 -17.41 -8.19
CA THR A 360 -13.73 -18.47 -8.92
C THR A 360 -15.01 -17.92 -9.54
N PHE A 361 -15.23 -18.20 -10.82
CA PHE A 361 -16.34 -17.74 -11.65
C PHE A 361 -17.12 -18.94 -12.18
N PRO A 362 -18.19 -19.40 -11.51
CA PRO A 362 -19.02 -20.50 -11.99
C PRO A 362 -19.81 -20.11 -13.25
N CYS A 363 -19.92 -21.03 -14.20
CA CYS A 363 -20.70 -20.89 -15.43
C CYS A 363 -21.81 -21.96 -15.52
N ASN A 364 -21.46 -23.24 -15.32
CA ASN A 364 -22.37 -24.40 -15.33
C ASN A 364 -23.37 -24.43 -16.50
N ASN A 365 -22.94 -24.03 -17.69
CA ASN A 365 -23.82 -23.93 -18.85
C ASN A 365 -23.08 -24.17 -20.17
N TRP A 366 -23.85 -24.49 -21.21
CA TRP A 366 -23.37 -24.50 -22.59
C TRP A 366 -23.15 -23.07 -23.08
N LEU A 367 -22.07 -22.90 -23.83
CA LEU A 367 -21.75 -21.77 -24.70
C LEU A 367 -21.81 -22.33 -26.12
N ALA A 368 -22.98 -22.22 -26.75
CA ALA A 368 -23.29 -22.82 -28.04
C ALA A 368 -24.47 -22.06 -28.67
N ASP A 369 -24.62 -22.11 -29.99
CA ASP A 369 -25.76 -21.50 -30.70
C ASP A 369 -26.92 -22.49 -30.95
N ASP A 370 -26.67 -23.78 -30.81
CA ASP A 370 -27.60 -24.89 -31.00
C ASP A 370 -28.01 -25.62 -29.71
N GLU A 371 -27.19 -25.55 -28.65
CA GLU A 371 -27.43 -26.17 -27.34
C GLU A 371 -27.60 -25.14 -26.19
N GLY A 372 -28.15 -25.59 -25.06
CA GLY A 372 -28.34 -24.75 -23.86
C GLY A 372 -29.31 -23.58 -24.08
N ASP A 373 -28.87 -22.36 -23.73
CA ASP A 373 -29.62 -21.12 -23.92
C ASP A 373 -29.28 -20.37 -25.20
N LYS A 374 -28.52 -21.02 -26.12
CA LYS A 374 -28.15 -20.50 -27.43
C LYS A 374 -27.28 -19.23 -27.40
N LEU A 375 -26.51 -19.04 -26.33
CA LEU A 375 -25.54 -17.96 -26.19
C LEU A 375 -24.12 -18.54 -26.28
N THR A 376 -23.28 -17.99 -27.15
CA THR A 376 -21.86 -18.37 -27.30
C THR A 376 -20.91 -17.52 -26.45
N GLU A 377 -21.44 -16.55 -25.70
CA GLU A 377 -20.72 -15.64 -24.81
C GLU A 377 -21.52 -15.41 -23.52
N ARG A 378 -20.83 -15.31 -22.38
CA ARG A 378 -21.47 -15.07 -21.08
C ARG A 378 -20.59 -14.26 -20.14
N ARG A 379 -21.22 -13.32 -19.43
CA ARG A 379 -20.61 -12.63 -18.28
C ARG A 379 -20.78 -13.45 -17.01
N LEU A 380 -19.67 -13.92 -16.46
CA LEU A 380 -19.59 -14.65 -15.20
C LEU A 380 -19.31 -13.69 -14.05
N LYS A 381 -19.99 -13.92 -12.92
CA LYS A 381 -19.73 -13.22 -11.67
C LYS A 381 -18.94 -14.10 -10.74
N GLU A 382 -18.08 -13.50 -9.94
CA GLU A 382 -17.33 -14.23 -8.94
C GLU A 382 -18.26 -14.82 -7.88
N ASP A 383 -17.98 -16.06 -7.49
CA ASP A 383 -18.44 -16.62 -6.22
C ASP A 383 -17.50 -16.20 -5.08
N LEU A 384 -17.91 -15.16 -4.36
CA LEU A 384 -17.14 -14.56 -3.26
C LEU A 384 -16.82 -15.57 -2.14
N SER A 385 -17.62 -16.62 -1.98
CA SER A 385 -17.39 -17.66 -0.97
C SER A 385 -16.18 -18.55 -1.26
N LEU A 386 -15.74 -18.58 -2.52
CA LEU A 386 -14.62 -19.39 -3.01
C LEU A 386 -13.32 -18.58 -3.14
N ARG A 387 -13.35 -17.28 -2.83
CA ARG A 387 -12.18 -16.40 -2.94
C ARG A 387 -11.09 -16.79 -1.94
N LYS A 388 -9.85 -16.84 -2.40
CA LYS A 388 -8.67 -17.13 -1.58
C LYS A 388 -7.58 -16.07 -1.80
N ILE A 389 -6.73 -15.84 -0.80
CA ILE A 389 -5.52 -15.02 -0.94
C ILE A 389 -4.30 -15.92 -0.69
N HIS A 390 -3.45 -16.05 -1.71
CA HIS A 390 -2.08 -16.54 -1.61
C HIS A 390 -1.15 -15.34 -1.54
N ARG A 391 -0.68 -14.97 -0.33
CA ARG A 391 0.37 -13.96 -0.24
C ARG A 391 1.59 -14.46 -1.03
N PRO A 392 2.27 -13.60 -1.81
CA PRO A 392 3.48 -13.98 -2.52
C PRO A 392 4.45 -14.58 -1.50
N SER A 393 4.83 -15.83 -1.72
CA SER A 393 5.95 -16.42 -1.00
C SER A 393 7.23 -15.90 -1.61
N MET A 394 8.17 -15.57 -0.74
CA MET A 394 9.51 -15.22 -1.09
C MET A 394 10.30 -16.53 -1.09
N PRO A 395 11.09 -16.82 -2.13
CA PRO A 395 11.94 -17.99 -2.11
C PRO A 395 13.14 -17.71 -1.17
N TRP A 396 13.38 -18.62 -0.25
CA TRP A 396 14.50 -18.59 0.68
C TRP A 396 15.38 -19.82 0.48
N HIS A 397 16.70 -19.63 0.62
CA HIS A 397 17.61 -20.74 0.88
C HIS A 397 17.90 -20.82 2.38
N ILE A 398 17.97 -22.05 2.88
CA ILE A 398 18.26 -22.35 4.28
C ILE A 398 19.40 -23.35 4.32
N TRP A 399 20.45 -23.05 5.07
CA TRP A 399 21.54 -23.97 5.38
C TRP A 399 21.47 -24.32 6.86
N VAL A 400 21.41 -25.62 7.14
CA VAL A 400 21.32 -26.15 8.50
C VAL A 400 22.61 -26.88 8.83
N TYR A 401 23.35 -26.35 9.81
CA TYR A 401 24.63 -26.89 10.23
C TYR A 401 24.43 -27.78 11.45
N THR A 402 24.55 -29.09 11.28
CA THR A 402 24.55 -30.05 12.39
C THR A 402 25.99 -30.17 12.91
N SER A 403 26.19 -30.00 14.22
CA SER A 403 27.54 -30.04 14.79
C SER A 403 28.22 -31.39 14.60
N ASP A 404 29.55 -31.39 14.67
CA ASP A 404 30.41 -32.57 14.61
C ASP A 404 30.47 -33.38 15.92
N LYS A 405 29.71 -32.99 16.95
CA LYS A 405 29.63 -33.70 18.24
C LYS A 405 29.08 -35.11 18.06
N LYS A 406 29.66 -36.08 18.77
CA LYS A 406 29.24 -37.50 18.73
C LYS A 406 27.75 -37.64 19.03
N GLY A 407 26.99 -38.22 18.10
CA GLY A 407 25.55 -38.44 18.27
C GLY A 407 24.68 -37.21 17.97
N ALA A 408 25.24 -36.19 17.32
CA ALA A 408 24.51 -34.97 16.95
C ALA A 408 23.46 -35.16 15.85
N SER A 409 23.43 -36.30 15.16
CA SER A 409 22.50 -36.57 14.05
C SER A 409 21.06 -36.75 14.50
N THR A 410 20.09 -36.38 13.66
CA THR A 410 18.66 -36.62 13.93
C THR A 410 17.89 -37.11 12.71
N ASN A 411 16.93 -38.01 12.95
CA ASN A 411 15.91 -38.43 11.99
C ASN A 411 14.52 -37.83 12.31
N ALA A 412 14.46 -36.92 13.29
CA ALA A 412 13.25 -36.24 13.67
C ALA A 412 12.84 -35.21 12.60
N GLN A 413 11.54 -35.00 12.43
CA GLN A 413 11.06 -33.90 11.61
C GLN A 413 11.37 -32.57 12.30
N VAL A 414 12.24 -31.76 11.67
CA VAL A 414 12.55 -30.40 12.10
C VAL A 414 11.49 -29.44 11.58
N ILE A 415 11.01 -28.55 12.46
CA ILE A 415 10.05 -27.50 12.17
C ILE A 415 10.67 -26.15 12.53
N LEU A 416 10.69 -25.23 11.57
CA LEU A 416 11.12 -23.85 11.74
C LEU A 416 9.94 -22.88 11.72
N VAL A 417 10.05 -21.78 12.46
CA VAL A 417 9.13 -20.62 12.38
C VAL A 417 9.97 -19.35 12.44
N LEU A 418 9.95 -18.56 11.37
CA LEU A 418 10.68 -17.29 11.26
C LEU A 418 9.78 -16.12 11.71
N TYR A 419 10.33 -15.19 12.47
CA TYR A 419 9.65 -14.00 12.98
C TYR A 419 10.39 -12.75 12.52
N GLY A 420 9.65 -11.76 12.02
CA GLY A 420 10.14 -10.45 11.64
C GLY A 420 9.12 -9.34 11.93
N ASP A 421 9.45 -8.12 11.56
CA ASP A 421 8.65 -6.92 11.83
C ASP A 421 7.27 -6.90 11.13
N ASN A 422 7.11 -7.65 10.03
CA ASN A 422 5.82 -7.85 9.35
C ASN A 422 5.08 -9.14 9.81
N GLY A 423 5.49 -9.75 10.92
CA GLY A 423 4.80 -10.89 11.52
C GLY A 423 5.65 -12.17 11.54
N ARG A 424 5.03 -13.34 11.35
CA ARG A 424 5.73 -14.64 11.40
C ARG A 424 5.36 -15.55 10.25
N SER A 425 6.23 -16.50 9.95
CA SER A 425 5.97 -17.54 8.97
C SER A 425 4.98 -18.59 9.49
N ARG A 426 4.48 -19.42 8.57
CA ARG A 426 3.89 -20.71 8.93
C ARG A 426 4.98 -21.69 9.40
N ASN A 427 4.59 -22.87 9.88
CA ASN A 427 5.51 -23.95 10.21
C ASN A 427 6.21 -24.44 8.94
N ILE A 428 7.51 -24.19 8.83
CA ILE A 428 8.37 -24.64 7.75
C ILE A 428 8.88 -26.03 8.14
N LYS A 429 8.44 -27.06 7.42
CA LYS A 429 8.90 -28.43 7.62
C LYS A 429 10.07 -28.68 6.68
N LEU A 430 11.25 -28.97 7.24
CA LEU A 430 12.40 -29.37 6.42
C LEU A 430 12.19 -30.82 5.97
N GLN A 431 11.92 -31.04 4.68
CA GLN A 431 11.68 -32.37 4.11
C GLN A 431 12.79 -32.75 3.12
N ARG A 432 13.24 -34.01 3.17
CA ARG A 432 14.27 -34.59 2.29
C ARG A 432 13.78 -35.95 1.76
N ASN A 433 14.39 -36.42 0.67
CA ASN A 433 14.26 -37.79 0.16
C ASN A 433 15.09 -38.84 0.93
N SER A 434 15.95 -38.41 1.88
CA SER A 434 16.73 -39.29 2.76
C SER A 434 16.59 -38.84 4.22
N ASP A 435 16.21 -39.76 5.10
CA ASP A 435 15.56 -39.48 6.39
C ASP A 435 16.44 -38.97 7.55
N THR A 436 17.60 -38.32 7.33
CA THR A 436 18.50 -37.95 8.46
C THR A 436 19.36 -36.72 8.21
N LEU A 437 19.38 -35.77 9.18
CA LEU A 437 20.39 -34.71 9.31
C LEU A 437 21.62 -35.31 10.01
N GLN A 438 22.77 -35.32 9.34
CA GLN A 438 23.95 -36.06 9.77
C GLN A 438 24.92 -35.20 10.58
N GLN A 439 25.60 -35.84 11.53
CA GLN A 439 26.63 -35.20 12.35
C GLN A 439 27.74 -34.59 11.47
N GLY A 440 28.06 -33.31 11.68
CA GLY A 440 29.10 -32.59 10.94
C GLY A 440 28.72 -32.17 9.51
N HIS A 441 27.46 -32.34 9.10
CA HIS A 441 26.99 -31.95 7.77
C HIS A 441 26.27 -30.61 7.77
N CYS A 442 26.37 -29.93 6.62
CA CYS A 442 25.53 -28.80 6.26
C CYS A 442 24.49 -29.27 5.23
N ASP A 443 23.21 -29.11 5.55
CA ASP A 443 22.09 -29.49 4.69
C ASP A 443 21.36 -28.24 4.16
N GLN A 444 21.12 -28.19 2.84
CA GLN A 444 20.50 -27.06 2.17
C GLN A 444 19.02 -27.34 1.84
N PHE A 445 18.17 -26.34 2.03
CA PHE A 445 16.74 -26.38 1.71
C PHE A 445 16.34 -25.13 0.94
N LYS A 446 15.44 -25.29 -0.03
CA LYS A 446 14.74 -24.18 -0.68
C LYS A 446 13.31 -24.17 -0.20
N VAL A 447 12.86 -23.05 0.38
CA VAL A 447 11.52 -22.94 0.95
C VAL A 447 10.87 -21.61 0.58
N ASP A 448 9.55 -21.65 0.48
CA ASP A 448 8.72 -20.49 0.20
C ASP A 448 8.14 -19.95 1.51
N ILE A 449 8.57 -18.74 1.90
CA ILE A 449 8.16 -18.09 3.15
C ILE A 449 7.40 -16.81 2.81
N ASN A 450 6.26 -16.56 3.45
CA ASN A 450 5.58 -15.28 3.32
C ASN A 450 6.50 -14.13 3.76
N ASP A 451 6.26 -12.92 3.23
CA ASP A 451 6.99 -11.74 3.68
C ASP A 451 6.80 -11.55 5.20
N VAL A 452 7.90 -11.70 5.94
CA VAL A 452 8.00 -11.44 7.39
C VAL A 452 8.74 -10.13 7.67
N GLY A 453 9.14 -9.40 6.62
CA GLY A 453 9.97 -8.21 6.71
C GLY A 453 11.38 -8.53 7.21
N ILE A 454 11.95 -7.68 8.07
CA ILE A 454 13.28 -7.88 8.66
C ILE A 454 13.17 -8.91 9.80
N PRO A 455 13.76 -10.13 9.65
CA PRO A 455 13.71 -11.15 10.68
C PRO A 455 14.47 -10.73 11.94
N TYR A 456 13.93 -11.06 13.11
CA TYR A 456 14.60 -10.85 14.40
C TYR A 456 14.68 -12.12 15.27
N LYS A 457 13.92 -13.17 14.93
CA LYS A 457 13.86 -14.42 15.70
C LYS A 457 13.55 -15.61 14.81
N LEU A 458 14.22 -16.73 15.05
CA LEU A 458 13.91 -18.04 14.48
C LEU A 458 13.61 -19.03 15.59
N ARG A 459 12.47 -19.72 15.51
CA ARG A 459 12.18 -20.87 16.37
C ARG A 459 12.49 -22.16 15.64
N VAL A 460 13.19 -23.06 16.31
CA VAL A 460 13.51 -24.41 15.83
C VAL A 460 12.92 -25.43 16.79
N SER A 461 12.24 -26.46 16.28
CA SER A 461 11.62 -27.51 17.09
C SER A 461 11.67 -28.89 16.44
N LEU A 462 11.72 -29.95 17.25
CA LEU A 462 11.59 -31.34 16.80
C LEU A 462 10.15 -31.85 17.01
N ASN A 463 9.61 -32.60 16.04
CA ASN A 463 8.32 -33.27 16.18
C ASN A 463 8.50 -34.71 16.70
N ASP A 464 7.90 -34.98 17.86
CA ASP A 464 8.25 -36.09 18.75
C ASP A 464 7.38 -37.34 18.57
N LYS A 465 7.27 -37.85 17.33
CA LYS A 465 6.54 -39.11 17.09
C LYS A 465 7.40 -40.37 17.31
N ASN A 466 8.71 -40.23 17.51
CA ASN A 466 9.65 -41.36 17.65
C ASN A 466 10.57 -41.18 18.87
N LEU A 467 10.76 -42.26 19.62
CA LEU A 467 11.31 -42.34 20.98
C LEU A 467 12.83 -42.09 21.17
N SER A 468 13.54 -41.48 20.23
CA SER A 468 14.99 -41.19 20.42
C SER A 468 15.51 -40.04 19.56
N THR A 469 15.02 -38.83 19.81
CA THR A 469 15.37 -37.65 19.01
C THR A 469 16.29 -36.72 19.81
N SER A 470 17.60 -36.92 19.63
CA SER A 470 18.64 -35.97 20.07
C SER A 470 19.25 -35.34 18.83
N TRP A 471 19.33 -34.03 18.79
CA TRP A 471 19.99 -33.30 17.70
C TRP A 471 20.88 -32.22 18.29
N HIS A 472 22.10 -32.05 17.82
CA HIS A 472 22.89 -30.87 18.19
C HIS A 472 22.97 -29.92 16.99
N LEU A 473 22.22 -28.83 17.08
CA LEU A 473 22.21 -27.78 16.06
C LEU A 473 23.32 -26.78 16.34
N ASP A 474 24.19 -26.55 15.36
CA ASP A 474 25.25 -25.54 15.44
C ASP A 474 24.68 -24.16 15.12
N GLN A 475 24.23 -23.97 13.88
CA GLN A 475 23.63 -22.74 13.40
C GLN A 475 22.73 -22.98 12.19
N ILE A 476 21.91 -21.99 11.87
CA ILE A 476 21.13 -21.93 10.64
C ILE A 476 21.44 -20.62 9.92
N GLU A 477 21.73 -20.71 8.63
CA GLU A 477 21.88 -19.55 7.74
C GLU A 477 20.68 -19.50 6.80
N MET A 478 20.17 -18.30 6.54
CA MET A 478 18.98 -18.09 5.72
C MET A 478 19.14 -16.89 4.79
N ASP A 479 18.94 -17.13 3.50
CA ASP A 479 19.05 -16.11 2.46
C ASP A 479 17.69 -15.81 1.85
N ASN A 480 17.35 -14.53 1.81
CA ASN A 480 16.20 -14.04 1.08
C ASN A 480 16.61 -13.72 -0.36
N LEU A 481 16.25 -14.60 -1.30
CA LEU A 481 16.70 -14.56 -2.69
C LEU A 481 16.13 -13.40 -3.51
N LYS A 482 15.06 -12.73 -3.03
CA LYS A 482 14.53 -11.54 -3.71
C LYS A 482 15.25 -10.27 -3.25
N THR A 483 15.69 -10.23 -2.00
CA THR A 483 16.33 -9.03 -1.42
C THR A 483 17.84 -9.14 -1.31
N ASN A 484 18.42 -10.30 -1.65
CA ASN A 484 19.82 -10.66 -1.45
C ASN A 484 20.32 -10.31 -0.05
N GLN A 485 19.52 -10.66 0.96
CA GLN A 485 19.88 -10.45 2.37
C GLN A 485 20.08 -11.79 3.06
N GLU A 486 21.16 -11.86 3.83
CA GLU A 486 21.61 -13.03 4.55
C GLU A 486 21.37 -12.82 6.05
N TYR A 487 20.89 -13.88 6.71
CA TYR A 487 20.63 -13.89 8.14
C TYR A 487 21.23 -15.14 8.79
N ILE A 488 21.86 -14.97 9.94
CA ILE A 488 22.52 -16.05 10.68
C ILE A 488 21.84 -16.22 12.04
N PHE A 489 21.62 -17.48 12.42
CA PHE A 489 21.00 -17.89 13.67
C PHE A 489 21.88 -18.90 14.41
N HIS A 490 22.67 -18.43 15.37
CA HIS A 490 23.54 -19.29 16.16
C HIS A 490 22.77 -20.04 17.25
N CYS A 491 23.02 -21.35 17.40
CA CYS A 491 22.39 -22.20 18.41
C CYS A 491 23.41 -22.84 19.35
N GLY A 492 24.31 -23.69 18.83
CA GLY A 492 25.37 -24.36 19.60
C GLY A 492 24.87 -25.27 20.74
N ARG A 493 23.63 -25.78 20.68
CA ARG A 493 22.98 -26.52 21.77
C ARG A 493 22.23 -27.76 21.30
N TRP A 494 21.97 -28.68 22.23
CA TRP A 494 21.19 -29.89 21.98
C TRP A 494 19.69 -29.59 21.95
N LEU A 495 18.95 -30.14 21.00
CA LEU A 495 17.50 -30.31 21.03
C LEU A 495 17.24 -31.79 21.35
N SER A 496 17.04 -32.10 22.62
CA SER A 496 16.97 -33.48 23.13
C SER A 496 16.13 -33.55 24.39
N LYS A 497 15.54 -34.72 24.69
CA LYS A 497 14.91 -35.01 25.99
C LYS A 497 15.86 -35.59 27.03
N THR A 498 17.05 -36.01 26.63
CA THR A 498 18.01 -36.69 27.51
C THR A 498 19.28 -35.88 27.74
N GLU A 499 19.65 -35.02 26.79
CA GLU A 499 20.85 -34.16 26.84
C GLU A 499 20.51 -32.72 27.23
N ASP A 500 21.52 -31.98 27.68
CA ASP A 500 21.48 -30.53 27.95
C ASP A 500 20.34 -30.14 28.93
N ASP A 501 19.44 -29.23 28.55
CA ASP A 501 18.30 -28.79 29.36
C ASP A 501 17.02 -29.60 29.13
N LYS A 502 17.13 -30.73 28.40
CA LYS A 502 16.02 -31.63 28.06
C LYS A 502 14.89 -30.97 27.26
N GLN A 503 15.18 -29.87 26.56
CA GLN A 503 14.22 -29.20 25.67
C GLN A 503 14.50 -29.56 24.21
N ILE A 504 13.42 -29.71 23.45
CA ILE A 504 13.46 -29.99 22.00
C ILE A 504 13.08 -28.76 21.14
N ILE A 505 13.10 -27.56 21.74
CA ILE A 505 12.73 -26.29 21.10
C ILE A 505 13.74 -25.21 21.48
N ARG A 506 14.26 -24.50 20.48
CA ARG A 506 15.17 -23.34 20.62
C ARG A 506 14.60 -22.11 19.94
N GLU A 507 14.84 -20.95 20.53
CA GLU A 507 14.61 -19.66 19.87
C GLU A 507 15.94 -18.94 19.73
N LEU A 508 16.25 -18.53 18.50
CA LEU A 508 17.54 -18.00 18.09
C LEU A 508 17.33 -16.57 17.62
N PRO A 509 18.09 -15.58 18.12
CA PRO A 509 18.04 -14.22 17.61
C PRO A 509 18.67 -14.15 16.22
N ALA A 510 18.14 -13.26 15.36
CA ALA A 510 18.72 -13.03 14.04
C ALA A 510 19.96 -12.14 14.12
N GLU A 511 20.96 -12.46 13.31
CA GLU A 511 22.09 -11.58 12.99
C GLU A 511 22.12 -11.34 11.46
N GLY A 512 22.65 -10.20 11.02
CA GLY A 512 22.73 -9.85 9.59
C GLY A 512 22.96 -8.36 9.36
N SER A 513 23.19 -7.97 8.11
CA SER A 513 23.54 -6.58 7.75
C SER A 513 22.49 -5.53 8.12
N LYS A 514 21.21 -5.93 8.20
CA LYS A 514 20.10 -5.07 8.63
C LYS A 514 19.81 -5.11 10.13
N ILE A 515 20.50 -5.96 10.90
CA ILE A 515 20.29 -6.10 12.33
C ILE A 515 21.37 -5.30 13.06
N SER A 516 20.98 -4.15 13.62
CA SER A 516 21.90 -3.29 14.37
C SER A 516 22.37 -3.94 15.68
N ARG A 517 21.47 -4.68 16.35
CA ARG A 517 21.80 -5.49 17.53
C ARG A 517 20.85 -6.69 17.64
N PRO A 518 21.36 -7.94 17.75
CA PRO A 518 20.53 -9.11 17.98
C PRO A 518 19.73 -9.00 19.29
N LEU A 519 18.51 -9.54 19.30
CA LEU A 519 17.68 -9.55 20.51
C LEU A 519 18.27 -10.52 21.56
N PRO A 520 18.22 -10.19 22.85
CA PRO A 520 18.74 -11.08 23.88
C PRO A 520 17.82 -12.29 24.08
N ILE A 521 18.42 -13.42 24.46
CA ILE A 521 17.72 -14.58 25.01
C ILE A 521 17.46 -14.33 26.50
N VAL A 522 16.21 -14.50 26.94
CA VAL A 522 15.73 -14.22 28.30
C VAL A 522 15.14 -15.48 28.92
N LYS A 523 15.31 -15.67 30.23
CA LYS A 523 14.67 -16.77 30.96
C LYS A 523 13.42 -16.28 31.66
N TYR A 524 12.27 -16.76 31.22
CA TYR A 524 10.98 -16.51 31.83
C TYR A 524 10.71 -17.55 32.91
N ILE A 525 10.53 -17.10 34.14
CA ILE A 525 10.14 -17.92 35.28
C ILE A 525 8.61 -17.92 35.34
N VAL A 526 8.03 -19.11 35.27
CA VAL A 526 6.58 -19.34 35.22
C VAL A 526 6.15 -20.08 36.48
N ASP A 527 5.42 -19.37 37.35
CA ASP A 527 4.81 -19.95 38.55
C ASP A 527 3.35 -20.31 38.26
N VAL A 528 3.02 -21.59 38.30
CA VAL A 528 1.67 -22.13 38.07
C VAL A 528 1.04 -22.50 39.40
N TYR A 529 -0.13 -21.92 39.70
CA TYR A 529 -0.84 -22.14 40.96
C TYR A 529 -2.05 -23.06 40.71
N THR A 530 -1.98 -24.30 41.19
CA THR A 530 -3.16 -25.18 41.22
C THR A 530 -4.04 -24.79 42.41
N GLY A 531 -5.36 -24.70 42.19
CA GLY A 531 -6.27 -24.25 43.25
C GLY A 531 -6.54 -25.30 44.33
N ASN A 532 -7.28 -24.88 45.36
CA ASN A 532 -7.53 -25.67 46.57
C ASN A 532 -8.88 -26.43 46.55
N LYS A 533 -9.46 -26.70 45.38
CA LYS A 533 -10.69 -27.50 45.30
C LYS A 533 -10.39 -29.00 45.48
N THR A 534 -11.39 -29.77 45.92
CA THR A 534 -11.26 -31.24 45.95
C THR A 534 -11.09 -31.76 44.53
N GLY A 535 -10.09 -32.62 44.29
CA GLY A 535 -9.77 -33.12 42.94
C GLY A 535 -9.08 -32.11 42.03
N ALA A 536 -8.56 -30.98 42.55
CA ALA A 536 -8.01 -29.91 41.73
C ALA A 536 -6.70 -30.26 40.99
N GLY A 537 -5.99 -31.30 41.41
CA GLY A 537 -4.71 -31.68 40.81
C GLY A 537 -4.86 -32.47 39.52
N THR A 538 -3.78 -32.56 38.71
CA THR A 538 -3.79 -33.28 37.44
C THR A 538 -2.49 -34.03 37.20
N ASP A 539 -2.63 -35.24 36.66
CA ASP A 539 -1.51 -36.06 36.15
C ASP A 539 -1.30 -35.88 34.63
N ALA A 540 -2.12 -35.04 33.98
CA ALA A 540 -2.01 -34.77 32.55
C ALA A 540 -0.78 -33.91 32.23
N ASN A 541 -0.29 -33.99 31.00
CA ASN A 541 0.87 -33.19 30.59
C ASN A 541 0.45 -31.73 30.36
N VAL A 542 0.81 -30.86 31.31
CA VAL A 542 0.52 -29.43 31.22
C VAL A 542 1.52 -28.73 30.30
N PHE A 543 1.02 -27.81 29.49
CA PHE A 543 1.80 -26.98 28.58
C PHE A 543 1.38 -25.51 28.64
N ILE A 544 2.28 -24.62 28.24
CA ILE A 544 2.04 -23.17 28.15
C ILE A 544 2.64 -22.58 26.87
N ASN A 545 2.00 -21.57 26.30
CA ASN A 545 2.58 -20.67 25.30
C ASN A 545 2.45 -19.23 25.78
N ILE A 546 3.53 -18.46 25.79
CA ILE A 546 3.58 -17.09 26.29
C ILE A 546 3.68 -16.15 25.07
N TYR A 547 2.89 -15.08 25.07
CA TYR A 547 2.82 -14.12 23.97
C TYR A 547 3.20 -12.72 24.45
N GLY A 548 4.12 -12.07 23.74
CA GLY A 548 4.48 -10.67 23.93
C GLY A 548 4.52 -9.89 22.60
N GLU A 549 5.16 -8.72 22.61
CA GLU A 549 5.23 -7.84 21.44
C GLU A 549 6.09 -8.41 20.31
N TYR A 550 7.16 -9.14 20.64
CA TYR A 550 8.05 -9.79 19.67
C TYR A 550 7.66 -11.25 19.41
N GLY A 551 6.35 -11.52 19.35
CA GLY A 551 5.79 -12.83 19.07
C GLY A 551 5.57 -13.70 20.30
N ASP A 552 5.59 -15.02 20.12
CA ASP A 552 5.32 -16.01 21.18
C ASP A 552 6.54 -16.86 21.53
N THR A 553 6.42 -17.76 22.52
CA THR A 553 7.44 -18.76 22.90
C THR A 553 7.25 -20.12 22.27
N GLY A 554 6.10 -20.33 21.63
CA GLY A 554 5.60 -21.64 21.22
C GLY A 554 5.08 -22.41 22.41
N VAL A 555 4.46 -23.55 22.13
CA VAL A 555 3.97 -24.45 23.17
C VAL A 555 5.16 -25.10 23.87
N ARG A 556 5.29 -24.88 25.18
CA ARG A 556 6.32 -25.41 26.06
C ARG A 556 5.67 -26.37 27.05
N LEU A 557 6.13 -27.61 27.08
CA LEU A 557 5.71 -28.60 28.06
C LEU A 557 6.34 -28.28 29.42
N LEU A 558 5.54 -28.34 30.48
CA LEU A 558 5.94 -28.04 31.85
C LEU A 558 6.34 -29.33 32.59
N GLU A 559 7.39 -30.00 32.10
CA GLU A 559 7.79 -31.33 32.58
C GLU A 559 8.62 -31.28 33.87
N TYR A 560 9.50 -30.29 34.01
CA TYR A 560 10.53 -30.21 35.05
C TYR A 560 10.32 -28.97 35.95
N SER A 561 9.58 -29.14 37.03
CA SER A 561 9.39 -28.12 38.06
C SER A 561 10.67 -27.97 38.90
N LEU A 562 11.05 -26.73 39.22
CA LEU A 562 12.24 -26.44 40.05
C LEU A 562 12.07 -26.91 41.50
N GLN A 563 10.82 -27.04 41.96
CA GLN A 563 10.48 -27.22 43.37
C GLN A 563 9.91 -28.60 43.65
N ASN A 564 9.14 -29.17 42.72
CA ASN A 564 8.34 -30.37 43.00
C ASN A 564 8.56 -31.47 41.96
N LYS A 565 8.73 -32.71 42.43
CA LYS A 565 8.79 -33.89 41.54
C LYS A 565 7.41 -34.28 41.02
N ASN A 566 6.43 -34.32 41.92
CA ASN A 566 5.03 -34.47 41.57
C ASN A 566 4.41 -33.07 41.43
N LYS A 567 3.88 -32.78 40.24
CA LYS A 567 3.53 -31.42 39.80
C LYS A 567 2.02 -31.25 39.81
N PHE A 568 1.58 -30.00 39.88
CA PHE A 568 0.19 -29.59 39.70
C PHE A 568 -0.80 -30.19 40.70
N GLU A 569 -0.36 -30.53 41.90
CA GLU A 569 -1.20 -31.04 42.99
C GLU A 569 -2.12 -29.96 43.58
N LYS A 570 -3.19 -30.38 44.25
CA LYS A 570 -4.11 -29.48 44.94
C LYS A 570 -3.36 -28.50 45.86
N ASN A 571 -3.62 -27.20 45.68
CA ASN A 571 -3.01 -26.11 46.46
C ASN A 571 -1.46 -26.03 46.34
N GLN A 572 -0.90 -26.56 45.25
CA GLN A 572 0.53 -26.51 44.95
C GLN A 572 0.88 -25.32 44.05
N VAL A 573 2.13 -24.88 44.15
CA VAL A 573 2.76 -23.96 43.19
C VAL A 573 3.94 -24.67 42.55
N ASP A 574 3.96 -24.68 41.22
CA ASP A 574 5.04 -25.27 40.43
C ASP A 574 5.73 -24.20 39.59
N THR A 575 7.05 -24.17 39.65
CA THR A 575 7.88 -23.15 39.00
C THR A 575 8.68 -23.76 37.86
N PHE A 576 8.61 -23.14 36.68
CA PHE A 576 9.30 -23.58 35.47
C PHE A 576 10.14 -22.46 34.87
N ILE A 577 11.18 -22.81 34.12
CA ILE A 577 12.01 -21.86 33.37
C ILE A 577 11.80 -22.09 31.88
N ILE A 578 11.44 -21.04 31.16
CA ILE A 578 11.32 -21.03 29.70
C ILE A 578 12.34 -20.04 29.14
N GLU A 579 13.29 -20.57 28.37
CA GLU A 579 14.26 -19.75 27.63
C GLU A 579 13.68 -19.39 26.25
N ALA A 580 13.61 -18.10 25.95
CA ALA A 580 13.05 -17.56 24.71
C ALA A 580 13.71 -16.23 24.35
N VAL A 581 13.69 -15.87 23.06
CA VAL A 581 14.14 -14.53 22.64
C VAL A 581 13.19 -13.49 23.23
N LEU A 582 13.71 -12.32 23.63
CA LEU A 582 12.97 -11.24 24.30
C LEU A 582 11.57 -11.02 23.70
N LEU A 583 10.53 -11.18 24.52
CA LEU A 583 9.12 -10.98 24.16
C LEU A 583 8.65 -9.55 24.44
N LYS A 584 9.44 -8.77 25.18
CA LYS A 584 9.07 -7.44 25.69
C LYS A 584 7.82 -7.53 26.58
N GLN A 585 6.80 -6.71 26.35
CA GLN A 585 5.59 -6.70 27.18
C GLN A 585 4.76 -7.96 26.96
N ILE A 586 4.62 -8.80 27.99
CA ILE A 586 3.81 -10.03 27.94
C ILE A 586 2.32 -9.66 28.02
N ARG A 587 1.53 -10.11 27.04
CA ARG A 587 0.12 -9.74 26.88
C ARG A 587 -0.83 -10.88 27.24
N LYS A 588 -0.50 -12.11 26.87
CA LYS A 588 -1.37 -13.27 27.09
C LYS A 588 -0.56 -14.56 27.23
N ILE A 589 -1.19 -15.56 27.79
CA ILE A 589 -0.71 -16.95 27.78
C ILE A 589 -1.81 -17.87 27.28
N GLN A 590 -1.43 -18.96 26.65
CA GLN A 590 -2.29 -20.12 26.42
C GLN A 590 -1.78 -21.25 27.30
N ILE A 591 -2.60 -21.76 28.22
CA ILE A 591 -2.22 -22.83 29.15
C ILE A 591 -3.26 -23.95 29.10
N GLY A 592 -2.82 -25.19 29.15
CA GLY A 592 -3.70 -26.34 29.07
C GLY A 592 -3.00 -27.65 29.33
N HIS A 593 -3.73 -28.76 29.15
CA HIS A 593 -3.18 -30.11 29.26
C HIS A 593 -3.71 -31.01 28.14
N ASP A 594 -3.10 -32.18 27.97
CA ASP A 594 -3.42 -33.13 26.89
C ASP A 594 -4.59 -34.08 27.18
N GLY A 595 -5.21 -33.96 28.36
CA GLY A 595 -6.34 -34.79 28.80
C GLY A 595 -5.99 -36.24 29.16
N THR A 596 -4.70 -36.60 29.18
CA THR A 596 -4.26 -37.97 29.50
C THR A 596 -4.29 -38.24 31.02
N GLY A 597 -4.41 -39.53 31.39
CA GLY A 597 -4.45 -39.96 32.79
C GLY A 597 -5.86 -40.02 33.41
N VAL A 598 -5.99 -40.80 34.48
CA VAL A 598 -7.22 -40.83 35.31
C VAL A 598 -7.22 -39.59 36.20
N GLY A 599 -8.32 -38.82 36.22
CA GLY A 599 -8.35 -37.55 36.94
C GLY A 599 -7.63 -36.41 36.21
N SER A 600 -7.67 -36.40 34.87
CA SER A 600 -6.99 -35.37 34.06
C SER A 600 -7.56 -33.96 34.23
N GLY A 601 -8.76 -33.81 34.80
CA GLY A 601 -9.38 -32.53 35.10
C GLY A 601 -8.56 -31.70 36.07
N TRP A 602 -8.29 -30.44 35.73
CA TRP A 602 -7.36 -29.59 36.48
C TRP A 602 -8.02 -28.28 36.90
N PHE A 603 -7.97 -27.91 38.18
CA PHE A 603 -8.45 -26.59 38.61
C PHE A 603 -7.30 -25.59 38.72
N LEU A 604 -7.10 -24.80 37.66
CA LEU A 604 -6.08 -23.76 37.61
C LEU A 604 -6.54 -22.48 38.33
N ASN A 605 -5.78 -22.01 39.33
CA ASN A 605 -6.04 -20.74 40.01
C ASN A 605 -5.49 -19.55 39.20
N LYS A 606 -4.18 -19.48 39.02
CA LYS A 606 -3.50 -18.41 38.29
C LYS A 606 -2.13 -18.85 37.80
N VAL A 607 -1.55 -18.07 36.89
CA VAL A 607 -0.17 -18.19 36.43
C VAL A 607 0.52 -16.84 36.61
N VAL A 608 1.76 -16.83 37.10
CA VAL A 608 2.59 -15.64 37.19
C VAL A 608 3.82 -15.84 36.32
N VAL A 609 4.09 -14.89 35.42
CA VAL A 609 5.27 -14.92 34.54
C VAL A 609 6.14 -13.72 34.85
N ARG A 610 7.43 -13.96 35.07
CA ARG A 610 8.44 -12.92 35.33
C ARG A 610 9.72 -13.21 34.56
N SER A 611 10.43 -12.19 34.09
CA SER A 611 11.77 -12.35 33.52
C SER A 611 12.82 -12.43 34.63
N ASP A 612 13.92 -13.14 34.38
CA ASP A 612 15.06 -13.24 35.30
C ASP A 612 15.93 -11.98 35.32
N ASP A 613 15.86 -11.15 34.28
CA ASP A 613 16.58 -9.89 34.13
C ASP A 613 16.05 -8.75 35.04
N GLY A 614 14.88 -8.92 35.66
CA GLY A 614 14.27 -7.94 36.55
C GLY A 614 13.86 -6.61 35.87
N HIS A 615 13.91 -6.53 34.55
CA HIS A 615 13.55 -5.31 33.81
C HIS A 615 12.05 -5.11 33.66
N TYR A 616 11.26 -6.18 33.82
CA TYR A 616 9.81 -6.17 33.68
C TYR A 616 9.12 -6.67 34.94
N GLU A 617 8.03 -5.99 35.32
CA GLU A 617 7.19 -6.38 36.44
C GLU A 617 6.53 -7.75 36.21
N PRO A 618 6.36 -8.59 37.26
CA PRO A 618 5.67 -9.86 37.13
C PRO A 618 4.23 -9.71 36.62
N VAL A 619 3.89 -10.45 35.58
CA VAL A 619 2.56 -10.42 34.96
C VAL A 619 1.72 -11.58 35.48
N THR A 620 0.54 -11.28 36.02
CA THR A 620 -0.39 -12.28 36.58
C THR A 620 -1.57 -12.55 35.65
N PHE A 621 -1.85 -13.84 35.42
CA PHE A 621 -2.94 -14.36 34.62
C PHE A 621 -3.89 -15.16 35.50
N ILE A 622 -5.08 -14.61 35.80
CA ILE A 622 -6.06 -15.25 36.68
C ILE A 622 -6.96 -16.18 35.86
N CYS A 623 -7.17 -17.41 36.33
CA CYS A 623 -8.04 -18.42 35.71
C CYS A 623 -9.24 -18.75 36.61
N ASN A 624 -8.99 -19.29 37.81
CA ASN A 624 -9.99 -19.76 38.79
C ASN A 624 -11.08 -20.67 38.19
N ARG A 625 -10.70 -21.58 37.30
CA ARG A 625 -11.64 -22.45 36.57
C ARG A 625 -11.10 -23.87 36.40
N TRP A 626 -12.02 -24.79 36.14
CA TRP A 626 -11.66 -26.13 35.72
C TRP A 626 -11.24 -26.12 34.26
N LEU A 627 -10.16 -26.84 33.99
CA LEU A 627 -9.71 -27.26 32.68
C LEU A 627 -9.99 -28.77 32.64
N ALA A 628 -11.20 -29.14 32.26
CA ALA A 628 -11.68 -30.52 32.31
C ALA A 628 -12.80 -30.70 31.29
N VAL A 629 -12.91 -31.88 30.69
CA VAL A 629 -13.97 -32.17 29.70
C VAL A 629 -15.34 -32.39 30.34
N ASP A 630 -15.36 -32.76 31.61
CA ASP A 630 -16.53 -33.13 32.41
C ASP A 630 -16.90 -32.10 33.50
N GLU A 631 -16.08 -31.06 33.70
CA GLU A 631 -16.36 -29.96 34.62
C GLU A 631 -16.38 -28.57 33.93
N ASP A 632 -17.01 -27.60 34.60
CA ASP A 632 -17.15 -26.19 34.18
C ASP A 632 -17.67 -26.02 32.74
N ASP A 633 -16.82 -25.59 31.79
CA ASP A 633 -17.20 -25.35 30.39
C ASP A 633 -16.65 -26.40 29.40
N GLY A 634 -16.09 -27.51 29.90
CA GLY A 634 -15.60 -28.61 29.07
C GLY A 634 -14.27 -28.36 28.34
N HIS A 635 -13.60 -27.22 28.58
CA HIS A 635 -12.35 -26.86 27.89
C HIS A 635 -11.13 -27.24 28.71
N ILE A 636 -10.16 -27.93 28.09
CA ILE A 636 -8.88 -28.33 28.73
C ILE A 636 -7.70 -27.38 28.41
N VAL A 637 -7.95 -26.34 27.61
CA VAL A 637 -6.98 -25.31 27.23
C VAL A 637 -7.65 -23.95 27.35
N ARG A 638 -6.93 -22.95 27.90
CA ARG A 638 -7.42 -21.58 28.05
C ARG A 638 -6.38 -20.55 27.63
N GLU A 639 -6.86 -19.52 26.94
CA GLU A 639 -6.13 -18.28 26.76
C GLU A 639 -6.45 -17.35 27.94
N LEU A 640 -5.42 -16.94 28.67
CA LEU A 640 -5.52 -16.04 29.81
C LEU A 640 -4.81 -14.73 29.48
N MET A 641 -5.47 -13.62 29.80
CA MET A 641 -5.00 -12.27 29.49
C MET A 641 -4.33 -11.65 30.71
N ALA A 642 -3.30 -10.83 30.49
CA ALA A 642 -2.63 -10.11 31.57
C ALA A 642 -3.63 -9.21 32.31
N THR A 643 -3.66 -9.31 33.64
CA THR A 643 -4.60 -8.52 34.48
C THR A 643 -4.29 -7.02 34.51
N GLN A 644 -3.07 -6.62 34.16
CA GLN A 644 -2.57 -5.24 34.27
C GLN A 644 -2.77 -4.40 32.99
N HIS A 645 -3.22 -5.00 31.87
CA HIS A 645 -3.38 -4.29 30.58
C HIS A 645 -4.85 -4.38 30.10
N LEU A 646 -5.63 -3.36 30.44
CA LEU A 646 -7.09 -3.30 30.25
C LEU A 646 -7.56 -2.80 28.87
N ASN A 647 -6.67 -2.56 27.89
CA ASN A 647 -7.05 -2.09 26.55
C ASN A 647 -7.63 -3.24 25.71
N ARG A 648 -8.88 -3.59 25.99
CA ARG A 648 -9.65 -4.60 25.24
C ARG A 648 -10.66 -3.90 24.34
N THR A 649 -10.64 -4.26 23.05
CA THR A 649 -11.61 -3.80 22.05
C THR A 649 -12.78 -4.78 21.98
N ILE A 650 -14.00 -4.26 21.81
CA ILE A 650 -15.23 -5.07 21.72
C ILE A 650 -15.67 -5.13 20.26
N TYR A 651 -15.42 -6.24 19.58
CA TYR A 651 -15.90 -6.48 18.23
C TYR A 651 -17.36 -6.93 18.26
N ASN A 652 -18.23 -6.24 17.53
CA ASN A 652 -19.63 -6.65 17.39
C ASN A 652 -19.75 -7.56 16.16
N VAL A 653 -20.13 -8.81 16.37
CA VAL A 653 -20.25 -9.82 15.32
C VAL A 653 -21.72 -10.13 15.09
N LYS A 654 -22.17 -10.11 13.84
CA LYS A 654 -23.48 -10.61 13.42
C LYS A 654 -23.31 -11.77 12.47
N ILE A 655 -24.14 -12.80 12.62
CA ILE A 655 -24.11 -14.00 11.78
C ILE A 655 -25.51 -14.27 11.27
N LYS A 656 -25.66 -14.44 9.96
CA LYS A 656 -26.92 -14.83 9.32
C LYS A 656 -26.85 -16.31 8.92
N THR A 657 -27.76 -17.10 9.45
CA THR A 657 -28.05 -18.45 8.95
C THR A 657 -28.99 -18.34 7.75
N GLY A 658 -28.74 -19.13 6.69
CA GLY A 658 -29.55 -19.06 5.47
C GLY A 658 -30.99 -19.52 5.69
N ASP A 659 -31.87 -19.10 4.78
CA ASP A 659 -33.30 -19.39 4.84
C ASP A 659 -33.71 -20.55 3.91
N ILE A 660 -32.98 -21.66 3.99
CA ILE A 660 -33.26 -22.89 3.23
C ILE A 660 -33.63 -24.05 4.17
N PHE A 661 -34.23 -25.10 3.62
CA PHE A 661 -34.65 -26.27 4.39
C PHE A 661 -33.46 -26.85 5.18
N GLN A 662 -33.65 -27.06 6.49
CA GLN A 662 -32.64 -27.57 7.44
C GLN A 662 -31.35 -26.74 7.59
N ALA A 663 -31.34 -25.46 7.21
CA ALA A 663 -30.16 -24.59 7.29
C ALA A 663 -29.57 -24.39 8.70
N GLY A 664 -30.33 -24.67 9.76
CA GLY A 664 -29.92 -24.42 11.14
C GLY A 664 -29.00 -25.50 11.72
N THR A 665 -28.21 -25.14 12.74
CA THR A 665 -27.28 -26.06 13.40
C THR A 665 -27.40 -26.07 14.92
N ASP A 666 -27.32 -27.29 15.46
CA ASP A 666 -27.20 -27.54 16.90
C ASP A 666 -25.75 -27.76 17.35
N ALA A 667 -24.78 -27.67 16.43
CA ALA A 667 -23.37 -27.79 16.73
C ALA A 667 -22.80 -26.51 17.38
N ASN A 668 -21.73 -26.64 18.15
CA ASN A 668 -21.08 -25.47 18.74
C ASN A 668 -20.29 -24.72 17.67
N VAL A 669 -20.77 -23.53 17.32
CA VAL A 669 -20.12 -22.63 16.36
C VAL A 669 -19.02 -21.81 17.05
N TYR A 670 -17.88 -21.66 16.37
CA TYR A 670 -16.77 -20.81 16.79
C TYR A 670 -16.30 -19.91 15.66
N LEU A 671 -15.69 -18.79 16.04
CA LEU A 671 -15.10 -17.80 15.15
C LEU A 671 -13.68 -17.49 15.59
N LYS A 672 -12.75 -17.45 14.64
CA LYS A 672 -11.38 -16.95 14.82
C LYS A 672 -11.15 -15.79 13.86
N ILE A 673 -10.64 -14.67 14.39
CA ILE A 673 -10.43 -13.44 13.63
C ILE A 673 -8.94 -13.20 13.49
N PHE A 674 -8.49 -12.92 12.26
CA PHE A 674 -7.12 -12.58 11.93
C PHE A 674 -7.09 -11.11 11.54
N GLY A 675 -6.35 -10.30 12.28
CA GLY A 675 -6.10 -8.91 11.92
C GLY A 675 -4.62 -8.62 11.75
N GLU A 676 -4.34 -7.44 11.20
CA GLU A 676 -3.01 -6.91 10.92
C GLU A 676 -2.06 -6.96 12.13
N LYS A 677 -2.58 -6.68 13.33
CA LYS A 677 -1.76 -6.58 14.56
C LYS A 677 -1.72 -7.87 15.36
N ASP A 678 -2.80 -8.65 15.36
CA ASP A 678 -2.93 -9.85 16.19
C ASP A 678 -4.02 -10.78 15.63
N THR A 679 -4.08 -12.00 16.16
CA THR A 679 -5.04 -13.03 15.79
C THR A 679 -5.67 -13.63 17.04
N THR A 680 -6.99 -13.80 17.02
CA THR A 680 -7.70 -14.48 18.12
C THR A 680 -7.51 -16.00 18.03
N ASP A 681 -7.84 -16.73 19.10
CA ASP A 681 -8.12 -18.16 19.00
C ASP A 681 -9.55 -18.43 18.52
N LYS A 682 -9.94 -19.71 18.45
CA LYS A 682 -11.32 -20.11 18.14
C LYS A 682 -12.22 -19.69 19.30
N ILE A 683 -12.92 -18.58 19.14
CA ILE A 683 -13.87 -18.04 20.12
C ILE A 683 -15.20 -18.74 19.90
N GLN A 684 -15.63 -19.55 20.86
CA GLN A 684 -16.96 -20.16 20.82
C GLN A 684 -18.04 -19.08 20.96
N LEU A 685 -19.00 -19.06 20.04
CA LEU A 685 -20.04 -18.04 19.99
C LEU A 685 -21.17 -18.37 20.95
N THR A 686 -21.01 -17.93 22.20
CA THR A 686 -21.99 -18.13 23.27
C THR A 686 -22.54 -16.80 23.80
N THR A 687 -23.87 -16.66 23.85
CA THR A 687 -24.59 -15.74 24.73
C THR A 687 -25.00 -16.47 26.01
N GLY A 688 -24.40 -16.11 27.15
CA GLY A 688 -24.74 -16.67 28.48
C GLY A 688 -24.47 -18.17 28.66
N ASN A 689 -25.07 -18.77 29.70
CA ASN A 689 -24.85 -20.17 30.12
C ASN A 689 -25.59 -21.25 29.29
N SER A 690 -26.09 -20.96 28.09
CA SER A 690 -26.84 -21.94 27.28
C SER A 690 -26.27 -22.08 25.87
N THR A 691 -26.13 -23.33 25.40
CA THR A 691 -25.61 -23.69 24.06
C THR A 691 -26.66 -24.29 23.12
N LYS A 692 -27.90 -24.53 23.59
CA LYS A 692 -28.94 -25.17 22.77
C LYS A 692 -29.64 -24.16 21.84
N ASN A 693 -29.71 -24.51 20.55
CA ASN A 693 -30.57 -23.93 19.50
C ASN A 693 -30.42 -22.41 19.27
N LYS A 694 -29.23 -21.99 18.79
CA LYS A 694 -28.94 -20.57 18.50
C LYS A 694 -29.00 -20.21 17.03
N PHE A 695 -28.53 -21.10 16.17
CA PHE A 695 -28.36 -20.84 14.75
C PHE A 695 -29.49 -21.51 13.97
N GLU A 696 -30.70 -20.97 14.09
CA GLU A 696 -31.84 -21.52 13.36
C GLU A 696 -31.95 -20.94 11.95
N ARG A 697 -32.65 -21.67 11.08
CA ARG A 697 -32.96 -21.26 9.71
C ARG A 697 -33.42 -19.79 9.66
N GLY A 698 -32.77 -18.99 8.82
CA GLY A 698 -33.11 -17.60 8.56
C GLY A 698 -32.82 -16.62 9.72
N GLN A 699 -32.21 -17.04 10.83
CA GLN A 699 -31.94 -16.14 11.96
C GLN A 699 -30.68 -15.29 11.77
N ILE A 700 -30.68 -14.11 12.42
CA ILE A 700 -29.49 -13.28 12.60
C ILE A 700 -29.14 -13.26 14.09
N ASN A 701 -27.96 -13.77 14.44
CA ASN A 701 -27.47 -13.77 15.82
C ASN A 701 -26.37 -12.72 15.98
N SER A 702 -26.37 -12.01 17.12
CA SER A 702 -25.38 -10.97 17.44
C SER A 702 -24.54 -11.36 18.66
N PHE A 703 -23.23 -11.15 18.57
CA PHE A 703 -22.25 -11.48 19.60
C PHE A 703 -21.33 -10.28 19.86
N LYS A 704 -20.84 -10.15 21.10
CA LYS A 704 -19.83 -9.17 21.48
C LYS A 704 -18.56 -9.90 21.88
N LEU A 705 -17.52 -9.79 21.08
CA LEU A 705 -16.24 -10.45 21.31
C LEU A 705 -15.25 -9.45 21.88
N LYS A 706 -14.72 -9.71 23.07
CA LYS A 706 -13.78 -8.83 23.75
C LYS A 706 -12.36 -9.39 23.62
N CYS A 707 -11.53 -8.79 22.77
CA CYS A 707 -10.13 -9.20 22.53
C CYS A 707 -9.21 -7.96 22.38
N TYR A 708 -7.92 -8.17 22.12
CA TYR A 708 -6.99 -7.06 21.83
C TYR A 708 -7.35 -6.35 20.52
N ASP A 709 -6.82 -5.14 20.34
CA ASP A 709 -6.88 -4.44 19.06
C ASP A 709 -6.18 -5.27 17.97
N LEU A 710 -6.98 -5.92 17.12
CA LEU A 710 -6.52 -6.73 16.00
C LEU A 710 -6.04 -5.87 14.83
N GLY A 711 -6.20 -4.54 14.87
CA GLY A 711 -5.99 -3.68 13.70
C GLY A 711 -7.06 -3.92 12.63
N LYS A 712 -6.68 -3.77 11.35
CA LYS A 712 -7.56 -4.10 10.23
C LYS A 712 -7.79 -5.61 10.14
N ILE A 713 -9.04 -6.04 9.96
CA ILE A 713 -9.39 -7.46 9.87
C ILE A 713 -9.05 -7.96 8.46
N GLU A 714 -8.15 -8.94 8.38
CA GLU A 714 -7.68 -9.50 7.11
C GLU A 714 -8.51 -10.71 6.66
N ARG A 715 -8.88 -11.58 7.61
CA ARG A 715 -9.71 -12.77 7.36
C ARG A 715 -10.31 -13.31 8.64
N ILE A 716 -11.24 -14.26 8.50
CA ILE A 716 -11.79 -15.04 9.59
C ILE A 716 -11.73 -16.53 9.28
N LEU A 717 -11.80 -17.34 10.32
CA LEU A 717 -12.12 -18.76 10.25
C LEU A 717 -13.41 -18.97 11.03
N ILE A 718 -14.45 -19.45 10.35
CA ILE A 718 -15.74 -19.80 10.93
C ILE A 718 -15.95 -21.31 10.80
N GLY A 719 -16.47 -21.95 11.84
CA GLY A 719 -16.82 -23.36 11.77
C GLY A 719 -17.59 -23.84 12.98
N HIS A 720 -17.89 -25.13 12.98
CA HIS A 720 -18.57 -25.81 14.08
C HIS A 720 -17.85 -27.12 14.44
N ASN A 721 -18.21 -27.70 15.58
CA ASN A 721 -17.57 -28.92 16.08
C ASN A 721 -18.14 -30.23 15.50
N GLY A 722 -19.14 -30.15 14.61
CA GLY A 722 -19.76 -31.33 13.98
C GLY A 722 -20.46 -32.30 14.93
N LYS A 723 -20.73 -31.90 16.18
CA LYS A 723 -21.44 -32.71 17.19
C LYS A 723 -22.94 -32.38 17.18
N ASN A 724 -23.74 -33.29 17.73
CA ASN A 724 -25.21 -33.23 17.86
C ASN A 724 -25.98 -33.61 16.59
N LEU A 725 -27.27 -33.97 16.75
CA LEU A 725 -28.21 -34.22 15.64
C LEU A 725 -28.44 -32.90 14.90
N GLY A 726 -28.40 -32.91 13.55
CA GLY A 726 -28.53 -31.67 12.77
C GLY A 726 -27.30 -30.76 12.85
N ALA A 727 -26.09 -31.34 12.81
CA ALA A 727 -24.84 -30.56 12.89
C ALA A 727 -24.56 -29.70 11.65
N GLY A 728 -25.14 -30.05 10.48
CA GLY A 728 -24.99 -29.29 9.24
C GLY A 728 -25.49 -27.86 9.37
N TRP A 729 -24.77 -26.92 8.78
CA TRP A 729 -25.10 -25.51 8.91
C TRP A 729 -25.00 -24.79 7.57
N PHE A 730 -26.09 -24.20 7.10
CA PHE A 730 -26.03 -23.32 5.95
C PHE A 730 -25.78 -21.87 6.41
N LEU A 731 -24.55 -21.41 6.23
CA LEU A 731 -24.13 -20.06 6.60
C LEU A 731 -24.30 -19.11 5.41
N ASP A 732 -25.00 -18.00 5.63
CA ASP A 732 -25.29 -16.97 4.63
C ASP A 732 -24.15 -15.94 4.61
N TRP A 733 -24.00 -15.15 5.67
CA TRP A 733 -22.93 -14.16 5.83
C TRP A 733 -22.60 -13.85 7.30
N ILE A 734 -21.45 -13.23 7.51
CA ILE A 734 -20.98 -12.70 8.80
C ILE A 734 -20.65 -11.22 8.62
N GLU A 735 -21.01 -10.40 9.60
CA GLU A 735 -20.59 -9.00 9.70
C GLU A 735 -19.79 -8.80 10.99
N ILE A 736 -18.65 -8.13 10.90
CA ILE A 736 -17.83 -7.76 12.05
C ILE A 736 -17.63 -6.26 12.03
N GLU A 737 -18.08 -5.61 13.08
CA GLU A 737 -17.85 -4.19 13.34
C GLU A 737 -16.67 -4.04 14.29
N ALA A 738 -15.59 -3.44 13.76
CA ALA A 738 -14.35 -3.19 14.47
C ALA A 738 -14.36 -1.73 15.02
N PRO A 739 -14.45 -1.51 16.35
CA PRO A 739 -14.62 -0.17 16.92
C PRO A 739 -13.42 0.77 16.68
N ASN A 740 -12.24 0.18 16.64
CA ASN A 740 -10.93 0.81 16.46
C ASN A 740 -10.74 1.42 15.05
N CYS A 741 -11.34 0.83 14.01
CA CYS A 741 -11.22 1.33 12.63
C CYS A 741 -12.55 1.78 12.00
N ARG A 742 -13.69 1.62 12.70
CA ARG A 742 -15.05 1.98 12.21
C ARG A 742 -15.41 1.37 10.86
N GLU A 743 -14.72 0.29 10.52
CA GLU A 743 -14.97 -0.52 9.35
C GLU A 743 -15.93 -1.65 9.74
N LEU A 744 -17.00 -1.78 8.96
CA LEU A 744 -17.88 -2.92 8.94
C LEU A 744 -17.36 -3.88 7.87
N TYR A 745 -16.82 -5.00 8.33
CA TYR A 745 -16.33 -6.07 7.50
C TYR A 745 -17.46 -7.06 7.24
N ARG A 746 -17.79 -7.28 5.97
CA ARG A 746 -18.77 -8.29 5.56
C ARG A 746 -18.04 -9.49 4.98
N PHE A 747 -18.44 -10.69 5.38
CA PHE A 747 -17.90 -11.97 4.92
C PHE A 747 -19.06 -12.80 4.37
N VAL A 748 -19.01 -13.11 3.08
CA VAL A 748 -20.06 -13.85 2.39
C VAL A 748 -19.70 -15.33 2.31
N CYS A 749 -20.66 -16.22 2.58
CA CYS A 749 -20.48 -17.67 2.61
C CYS A 749 -21.45 -18.39 1.65
N TYR A 750 -22.77 -18.23 1.80
CA TYR A 750 -23.80 -18.90 0.98
C TYR A 750 -23.62 -20.41 0.76
N ARG A 751 -23.22 -21.17 1.79
CA ARG A 751 -22.95 -22.60 1.63
C ARG A 751 -23.15 -23.43 2.88
N TRP A 752 -23.30 -24.73 2.68
CA TRP A 752 -23.28 -25.74 3.73
C TRP A 752 -21.87 -25.89 4.32
N LEU A 753 -21.82 -25.82 5.64
CA LEU A 753 -20.75 -26.33 6.48
C LEU A 753 -21.27 -27.67 7.04
N ASP A 754 -21.03 -28.75 6.31
CA ASP A 754 -21.44 -30.11 6.66
C ASP A 754 -20.46 -31.12 6.02
N LYS A 755 -20.35 -32.33 6.59
CA LYS A 755 -19.47 -33.38 6.05
C LYS A 755 -20.06 -34.11 4.86
N ASN A 756 -21.38 -34.13 4.74
CA ASN A 756 -22.15 -34.88 3.75
C ASN A 756 -22.82 -33.96 2.72
N GLU A 757 -22.81 -32.63 2.92
CA GLU A 757 -23.37 -31.64 2.01
C GLU A 757 -22.33 -30.56 1.65
N GLY A 758 -22.59 -29.81 0.55
CA GLY A 758 -21.68 -28.77 0.07
C GLY A 758 -20.35 -29.36 -0.42
N ASP A 759 -19.23 -28.89 0.12
CA ASP A 759 -17.88 -29.39 -0.22
C ASP A 759 -17.31 -30.38 0.83
N GLY A 760 -18.14 -30.84 1.78
CA GLY A 760 -17.75 -31.75 2.85
C GLY A 760 -16.97 -31.12 4.01
N LYS A 761 -16.81 -29.79 4.06
CA LYS A 761 -16.10 -29.08 5.14
C LYS A 761 -17.05 -28.50 6.18
N ILE A 762 -16.61 -28.55 7.45
CA ILE A 762 -17.29 -27.96 8.62
C ILE A 762 -16.60 -26.68 9.13
N GLU A 763 -15.51 -26.29 8.47
CA GLU A 763 -14.68 -25.11 8.77
C GLU A 763 -14.36 -24.39 7.46
N LEU A 764 -14.37 -23.06 7.50
CA LEU A 764 -14.11 -22.22 6.34
C LEU A 764 -13.30 -20.98 6.71
N ASP A 765 -12.25 -20.73 5.92
CA ASP A 765 -11.52 -19.47 5.91
C ASP A 765 -12.21 -18.50 4.96
N LEU A 766 -12.67 -17.36 5.49
CA LEU A 766 -13.35 -16.32 4.73
C LEU A 766 -12.55 -15.02 4.80
N ILE A 767 -12.47 -14.31 3.68
CA ILE A 767 -11.92 -12.96 3.62
C ILE A 767 -13.05 -11.94 3.47
N PRO A 768 -12.84 -10.66 3.83
CA PRO A 768 -13.86 -9.64 3.68
C PRO A 768 -14.29 -9.52 2.21
N SER A 769 -15.58 -9.68 1.95
CA SER A 769 -16.18 -9.39 0.64
C SER A 769 -16.25 -7.88 0.42
N ASP A 770 -16.66 -7.15 1.46
CA ASP A 770 -16.82 -5.71 1.47
C ASP A 770 -16.34 -5.13 2.81
N VAL A 771 -15.75 -3.94 2.74
CA VAL A 771 -15.37 -3.13 3.90
C VAL A 771 -16.03 -1.76 3.74
N THR A 772 -16.93 -1.41 4.66
CA THR A 772 -17.67 -0.14 4.63
C THR A 772 -17.41 0.67 5.89
N ASN A 773 -17.21 1.98 5.75
CA ASN A 773 -17.10 2.87 6.89
C ASN A 773 -18.49 3.20 7.43
N LYS A 774 -18.76 2.85 8.70
CA LYS A 774 -20.07 3.05 9.31
C LYS A 774 -20.06 4.29 10.20
N THR A 775 -20.71 5.37 9.76
CA THR A 775 -20.95 6.55 10.61
C THR A 775 -22.29 6.38 11.34
N SER A 776 -22.27 6.01 12.62
CA SER A 776 -23.46 6.07 13.47
C SER A 776 -23.71 7.51 13.91
N LEU A 777 -24.88 8.08 13.57
CA LEU A 777 -25.29 9.39 14.06
C LEU A 777 -25.93 9.27 15.45
N ILE A 778 -25.54 10.14 16.37
CA ILE A 778 -26.13 10.31 17.70
C ILE A 778 -26.56 11.76 17.91
N LEU A 779 -27.45 11.97 18.88
CA LEU A 779 -27.95 13.31 19.21
C LEU A 779 -26.99 14.01 20.17
N TYR A 780 -26.62 15.25 19.86
CA TYR A 780 -25.98 16.17 20.79
C TYR A 780 -26.95 17.34 21.09
N GLU A 781 -27.11 17.70 22.36
CA GLU A 781 -27.74 18.96 22.77
C GLU A 781 -26.63 19.93 23.19
N ILE A 782 -26.52 21.06 22.50
CA ILE A 782 -25.52 22.09 22.72
C ILE A 782 -26.22 23.29 23.32
N THR A 783 -25.82 23.70 24.52
CA THR A 783 -26.30 24.90 25.19
C THR A 783 -25.18 25.94 25.24
N VAL A 784 -25.40 27.11 24.64
CA VAL A 784 -24.43 28.21 24.54
C VAL A 784 -24.86 29.35 25.45
N PHE A 785 -23.94 29.84 26.28
CA PHE A 785 -24.19 30.93 27.23
C PHE A 785 -23.45 32.19 26.77
N THR A 786 -24.19 33.19 26.30
CA THR A 786 -23.64 34.50 25.91
C THR A 786 -23.58 35.41 27.13
N GLY A 787 -22.43 36.03 27.39
CA GLY A 787 -22.24 36.77 28.64
C GLY A 787 -22.94 38.14 28.67
N ASP A 788 -22.93 38.77 29.85
CA ASP A 788 -23.61 40.04 30.13
C ASP A 788 -22.68 41.27 29.98
N LYS A 789 -21.82 41.27 28.95
CA LYS A 789 -20.98 42.43 28.61
C LYS A 789 -21.73 43.35 27.62
N VAL A 790 -21.45 44.65 27.66
CA VAL A 790 -22.04 45.60 26.69
C VAL A 790 -21.55 45.23 25.29
N GLY A 791 -22.48 44.99 24.36
CA GLY A 791 -22.16 44.53 22.99
C GLY A 791 -21.85 43.03 22.86
N ALA A 792 -22.13 42.22 23.88
CA ALA A 792 -21.79 40.79 23.89
C ALA A 792 -22.53 39.92 22.88
N GLY A 793 -23.65 40.41 22.33
CA GLY A 793 -24.47 39.64 21.39
C GLY A 793 -23.96 39.74 19.95
N THR A 794 -24.26 38.73 19.13
CA THR A 794 -23.81 38.67 17.73
C THR A 794 -24.93 38.21 16.80
N ASP A 795 -24.95 38.78 15.59
CA ASP A 795 -25.78 38.34 14.47
C ASP A 795 -25.00 37.46 13.47
N ALA A 796 -23.71 37.21 13.75
CA ALA A 796 -22.83 36.41 12.91
C ALA A 796 -23.21 34.92 12.92
N LYS A 797 -22.84 34.21 11.86
CA LYS A 797 -23.09 32.76 11.75
C LYS A 797 -22.14 32.00 12.68
N VAL A 798 -22.61 31.70 13.89
CA VAL A 798 -21.90 30.88 14.86
C VAL A 798 -21.87 29.42 14.41
N PHE A 799 -20.69 28.82 14.45
CA PHE A 799 -20.47 27.41 14.16
C PHE A 799 -19.75 26.72 15.33
N ILE A 800 -19.93 25.40 15.41
CA ILE A 800 -19.20 24.55 16.33
C ILE A 800 -18.75 23.27 15.63
N GLN A 801 -17.53 22.84 15.91
CA GLN A 801 -16.98 21.55 15.53
C GLN A 801 -16.58 20.82 16.81
N ILE A 802 -17.06 19.58 16.96
CA ILE A 802 -16.84 18.77 18.16
C ILE A 802 -15.77 17.74 17.83
N CYS A 803 -14.72 17.66 18.65
CA CYS A 803 -13.61 16.73 18.50
C CYS A 803 -13.58 15.78 19.70
N GLY A 804 -13.46 14.49 19.45
CA GLY A 804 -13.35 13.48 20.50
C GLY A 804 -12.49 12.31 20.09
N LEU A 805 -12.46 11.31 20.97
CA LEU A 805 -11.60 10.13 20.87
C LEU A 805 -11.63 9.44 19.50
N TYR A 806 -12.78 9.48 18.81
CA TYR A 806 -12.98 8.79 17.55
C TYR A 806 -12.91 9.74 16.33
N GLY A 807 -12.49 11.00 16.49
CA GLY A 807 -12.34 11.97 15.41
C GLY A 807 -13.17 13.24 15.62
N LYS A 808 -13.49 13.95 14.54
CA LYS A 808 -14.21 15.24 14.61
C LYS A 808 -15.47 15.28 13.76
N THR A 809 -16.42 16.12 14.15
CA THR A 809 -17.58 16.45 13.32
C THR A 809 -17.17 17.38 12.17
N GLU A 810 -18.04 17.56 11.19
CA GLU A 810 -17.97 18.74 10.31
C GLU A 810 -18.22 20.03 11.12
N GLU A 811 -18.03 21.20 10.52
CA GLU A 811 -18.45 22.47 11.13
C GLU A 811 -19.97 22.58 11.10
N ILE A 812 -20.57 22.58 12.29
CA ILE A 812 -22.01 22.60 12.47
C ILE A 812 -22.45 24.04 12.74
N ILE A 813 -23.15 24.64 11.79
CA ILE A 813 -23.73 25.98 11.96
C ILE A 813 -24.90 25.88 12.95
N LEU A 814 -24.81 26.62 14.05
CA LEU A 814 -25.83 26.67 15.09
C LEU A 814 -26.97 27.59 14.66
N LYS A 815 -27.98 27.02 13.99
CA LYS A 815 -29.14 27.76 13.48
C LYS A 815 -30.28 27.78 14.51
N SER A 816 -30.78 28.96 14.83
CA SER A 816 -32.03 29.15 15.59
C SER A 816 -33.16 29.68 14.70
N LYS A 817 -34.41 29.53 15.15
CA LYS A 817 -35.60 30.13 14.53
C LYS A 817 -35.92 31.53 15.06
N SER A 818 -35.17 31.99 16.07
CA SER A 818 -35.25 33.30 16.70
C SER A 818 -33.87 33.96 16.70
N ASP A 819 -33.82 35.25 17.03
CA ASP A 819 -32.56 35.95 17.34
C ASP A 819 -31.89 35.20 18.50
N ALA A 820 -30.73 34.60 18.22
CA ALA A 820 -29.95 33.76 19.13
C ALA A 820 -28.59 34.41 19.32
N PHE A 821 -27.90 34.06 20.41
CA PHE A 821 -26.64 34.67 20.82
C PHE A 821 -26.75 36.14 21.22
N GLU A 822 -27.89 36.52 21.79
CA GLU A 822 -28.10 37.84 22.38
C GLU A 822 -27.32 38.03 23.68
N ARG A 823 -27.04 39.28 24.06
CA ARG A 823 -26.41 39.56 25.36
C ARG A 823 -27.22 38.92 26.49
N LYS A 824 -26.54 38.19 27.38
CA LYS A 824 -27.16 37.48 28.53
C LYS A 824 -28.15 36.37 28.12
N SER A 825 -28.03 35.83 26.90
CA SER A 825 -28.87 34.73 26.42
C SER A 825 -28.31 33.36 26.79
N VAL A 826 -29.20 32.36 26.80
CA VAL A 826 -28.86 30.94 26.86
C VAL A 826 -29.60 30.24 25.73
N ASP A 827 -28.85 29.79 24.72
CA ASP A 827 -29.40 29.25 23.48
C ASP A 827 -29.14 27.74 23.38
N LYS A 828 -30.15 26.96 22.99
CA LYS A 828 -30.09 25.49 22.92
C LYS A 828 -30.27 24.97 21.50
N PHE A 829 -29.37 24.09 21.09
CA PHE A 829 -29.35 23.49 19.75
C PHE A 829 -29.31 21.97 19.84
N LYS A 830 -30.20 21.29 19.10
CA LYS A 830 -30.23 19.84 19.00
C LYS A 830 -29.72 19.43 17.62
N ILE A 831 -28.65 18.66 17.58
CA ILE A 831 -27.97 18.28 16.35
C ILE A 831 -27.76 16.76 16.31
N GLU A 832 -28.01 16.15 15.15
CA GLU A 832 -27.61 14.77 14.89
C GLU A 832 -26.27 14.79 14.15
N ALA A 833 -25.24 14.23 14.77
CA ALA A 833 -23.88 14.21 14.22
C ALA A 833 -23.23 12.84 14.48
N PRO A 834 -22.13 12.48 13.78
CA PRO A 834 -21.42 11.22 14.02
C PRO A 834 -21.04 11.06 15.50
N ASP A 835 -21.09 9.82 15.99
CA ASP A 835 -20.58 9.51 17.32
C ASP A 835 -19.05 9.62 17.35
N ILE A 836 -18.53 10.75 17.83
CA ILE A 836 -17.11 11.05 17.96
C ILE A 836 -16.48 10.50 19.24
N GLY A 837 -17.23 9.75 20.06
CA GLY A 837 -16.74 9.20 21.33
C GLY A 837 -16.69 10.24 22.45
N GLN A 838 -15.83 9.99 23.44
CA GLN A 838 -15.59 10.94 24.53
C GLN A 838 -15.08 12.26 23.95
N ILE A 839 -15.72 13.38 24.30
CA ILE A 839 -15.37 14.69 23.76
C ILE A 839 -14.07 15.18 24.41
N GLU A 840 -13.08 15.50 23.58
CA GLU A 840 -11.75 15.95 24.03
C GLU A 840 -11.55 17.45 23.85
N LYS A 841 -12.19 18.06 22.84
CA LYS A 841 -12.21 19.51 22.63
C LYS A 841 -13.39 19.95 21.75
N ILE A 842 -13.71 21.23 21.78
CA ILE A 842 -14.58 21.87 20.80
C ILE A 842 -13.88 23.03 20.13
N ARG A 843 -14.18 23.27 18.86
CA ARG A 843 -13.86 24.50 18.16
C ARG A 843 -15.15 25.26 17.94
N ILE A 844 -15.26 26.46 18.47
CA ILE A 844 -16.44 27.32 18.33
C ILE A 844 -15.98 28.68 17.79
N GLY A 845 -16.82 29.34 17.00
CA GLY A 845 -16.49 30.63 16.43
C GLY A 845 -17.58 31.16 15.52
N HIS A 846 -17.29 32.26 14.82
CA HIS A 846 -18.16 32.83 13.82
C HIS A 846 -17.39 33.20 12.54
N HIS A 847 -18.08 33.17 11.41
CA HIS A 847 -17.56 33.62 10.12
C HIS A 847 -18.14 35.01 9.81
N SER A 848 -17.32 36.06 9.84
CA SER A 848 -17.78 37.44 9.67
C SER A 848 -17.53 37.96 8.24
N GLU A 849 -18.61 38.39 7.56
CA GLU A 849 -18.55 39.24 6.35
C GLU A 849 -19.18 40.64 6.57
N ASN A 850 -19.67 40.97 7.78
CA ASN A 850 -20.35 42.25 8.06
C ASN A 850 -19.79 42.97 9.31
N PHE A 851 -19.95 44.30 9.31
CA PHE A 851 -19.60 45.19 10.43
C PHE A 851 -20.51 44.92 11.65
N ALA A 852 -19.90 44.64 12.81
CA ALA A 852 -20.49 44.30 14.12
C ALA A 852 -20.68 42.79 14.45
N SER A 853 -19.65 41.97 14.25
CA SER A 853 -19.65 40.52 14.57
C SER A 853 -19.17 40.16 15.98
N ALA A 854 -18.83 41.14 16.82
CA ALA A 854 -18.29 40.94 18.16
C ALA A 854 -19.21 40.04 19.02
N TRP A 855 -18.66 39.00 19.63
CA TRP A 855 -19.44 38.07 20.46
C TRP A 855 -18.71 37.73 21.75
N TYR A 856 -19.36 37.82 22.91
CA TYR A 856 -18.76 37.40 24.18
C TYR A 856 -19.36 36.10 24.68
N LEU A 857 -18.59 35.01 24.55
CA LEU A 857 -18.99 33.67 24.97
C LEU A 857 -18.54 33.40 26.41
N GLU A 858 -19.48 33.07 27.29
CA GLU A 858 -19.19 32.70 28.67
C GLU A 858 -18.77 31.23 28.77
N LYS A 859 -19.64 30.31 28.31
CA LYS A 859 -19.41 28.86 28.34
C LYS A 859 -20.34 28.10 27.39
N VAL A 860 -20.02 26.83 27.13
CA VAL A 860 -20.81 25.89 26.35
C VAL A 860 -21.01 24.60 27.15
N LEU A 861 -22.23 24.06 27.15
CA LEU A 861 -22.54 22.72 27.66
C LEU A 861 -22.93 21.83 26.48
N ILE A 862 -22.30 20.66 26.36
CA ILE A 862 -22.67 19.63 25.39
C ILE A 862 -23.14 18.39 26.12
N GLN A 863 -24.36 17.95 25.80
CA GLN A 863 -24.94 16.70 26.28
C GLN A 863 -24.98 15.69 25.13
N ARG A 864 -24.24 14.59 25.25
CA ARG A 864 -24.11 13.52 24.25
C ARG A 864 -25.03 12.35 24.62
N TYR A 865 -25.98 12.01 23.76
CA TYR A 865 -26.96 10.95 24.00
C TYR A 865 -26.55 9.63 23.32
N LEU A 866 -26.14 8.64 24.13
CA LEU A 866 -25.65 7.33 23.65
C LEU A 866 -26.75 6.38 23.13
N SER A 867 -28.02 6.79 23.19
CA SER A 867 -29.15 6.00 22.72
C SER A 867 -30.27 6.92 22.19
N LYS A 868 -30.94 6.52 21.10
CA LYS A 868 -32.00 7.32 20.46
C LYS A 868 -33.14 7.56 21.46
N PRO A 869 -33.51 8.82 21.76
CA PRO A 869 -34.56 9.11 22.73
C PRO A 869 -35.93 9.01 22.06
N PHE A 870 -36.36 7.84 21.61
CA PHE A 870 -37.76 7.61 21.19
C PHE A 870 -38.13 6.13 21.32
N ASP A 871 -38.17 5.65 22.55
CA ASP A 871 -39.01 4.50 22.88
C ASP A 871 -39.89 4.91 24.07
N LYS A 872 -41.18 5.15 23.81
CA LYS A 872 -42.16 5.66 24.81
C LYS A 872 -42.38 4.69 25.99
N ARG A 873 -41.65 3.57 26.03
CA ARG A 873 -41.73 2.51 27.03
C ARG A 873 -40.55 2.49 28.01
N LYS A 874 -39.51 3.32 27.85
CA LYS A 874 -38.35 3.35 28.76
C LYS A 874 -38.47 4.49 29.79
N ARG A 875 -38.10 4.19 31.05
CA ARG A 875 -38.03 5.19 32.13
C ARG A 875 -36.87 6.16 31.86
N VAL A 876 -37.04 7.42 32.29
CA VAL A 876 -36.08 8.52 32.12
C VAL A 876 -34.70 8.21 32.75
N SER A 877 -34.62 7.25 33.68
CA SER A 877 -33.38 6.79 34.32
C SER A 877 -32.44 5.95 33.45
N ASP A 878 -32.88 5.51 32.26
CA ASP A 878 -32.13 4.53 31.45
C ASP A 878 -31.45 5.16 30.20
N VAL A 879 -31.48 6.49 30.06
CA VAL A 879 -30.81 7.19 28.96
C VAL A 879 -29.40 7.57 29.43
N ASN A 880 -28.39 6.90 28.88
CA ASN A 880 -27.00 7.19 29.19
C ASN A 880 -26.60 8.50 28.47
N VAL A 881 -26.50 9.60 29.23
CA VAL A 881 -26.15 10.94 28.75
C VAL A 881 -24.83 11.34 29.38
N GLU A 882 -23.87 11.75 28.55
CA GLU A 882 -22.61 12.34 29.01
C GLU A 882 -22.66 13.86 28.87
N GLU A 883 -22.19 14.58 29.89
CA GLU A 883 -22.19 16.05 29.93
C GLU A 883 -20.76 16.60 29.92
N TYR A 884 -20.52 17.60 29.07
CA TYR A 884 -19.22 18.23 28.90
C TYR A 884 -19.36 19.75 28.97
N TRP A 885 -18.65 20.38 29.91
CA TRP A 885 -18.61 21.83 30.09
C TRP A 885 -17.37 22.43 29.44
N PHE A 886 -17.51 23.54 28.73
CA PHE A 886 -16.43 24.27 28.08
C PHE A 886 -16.49 25.73 28.49
N VAL A 887 -15.62 26.17 29.41
CA VAL A 887 -15.57 27.55 29.88
C VAL A 887 -14.69 28.38 28.95
N CYS A 888 -15.15 29.58 28.56
CA CYS A 888 -14.44 30.48 27.66
C CYS A 888 -14.18 31.86 28.28
N GLN A 889 -15.25 32.58 28.65
CA GLN A 889 -15.21 33.95 29.21
C GLN A 889 -14.40 34.97 28.38
N GLN A 890 -14.45 34.87 27.05
CA GLN A 890 -13.65 35.70 26.14
C GLN A 890 -14.49 36.28 24.98
N TRP A 891 -13.99 37.38 24.40
CA TRP A 891 -14.53 37.95 23.17
C TRP A 891 -14.09 37.18 21.93
N PHE A 892 -14.98 37.10 20.95
CA PHE A 892 -14.77 36.59 19.61
C PHE A 892 -15.00 37.75 18.66
N ASP A 893 -13.94 38.47 18.31
CA ASP A 893 -14.00 39.74 17.59
C ASP A 893 -12.71 39.90 16.79
N SER A 894 -12.80 40.40 15.54
CA SER A 894 -11.64 40.69 14.70
C SER A 894 -10.97 42.02 15.04
N ASP A 895 -11.70 42.94 15.67
CA ASP A 895 -11.29 44.32 15.90
C ASP A 895 -10.97 44.63 17.37
N GLN A 896 -11.32 43.72 18.30
CA GLN A 896 -11.09 43.88 19.74
C GLN A 896 -10.27 42.75 20.36
N HIS A 897 -9.61 43.07 21.50
CA HIS A 897 -8.81 42.13 22.29
C HIS A 897 -7.72 41.39 21.51
N ASP A 898 -7.74 40.06 21.49
CA ASP A 898 -6.75 39.19 20.84
C ASP A 898 -7.08 38.88 19.38
N LYS A 899 -8.11 39.55 18.83
CA LYS A 899 -8.51 39.49 17.42
C LYS A 899 -8.90 38.09 16.92
N GLN A 900 -9.27 37.18 17.82
CA GLN A 900 -9.67 35.81 17.49
C GLN A 900 -11.19 35.73 17.34
N THR A 901 -11.68 35.24 16.20
CA THR A 901 -13.11 34.95 15.97
C THR A 901 -13.46 33.47 16.09
N ILE A 902 -12.45 32.62 16.36
CA ILE A 902 -12.56 31.17 16.53
C ILE A 902 -11.68 30.76 17.70
N ARG A 903 -12.18 29.91 18.60
CA ARG A 903 -11.42 29.38 19.75
C ARG A 903 -11.61 27.89 19.90
N GLU A 904 -10.56 27.24 20.41
CA GLU A 904 -10.62 25.86 20.87
C GLU A 904 -10.77 25.81 22.39
N LEU A 905 -11.76 25.07 22.88
CA LEU A 905 -12.07 24.92 24.30
C LEU A 905 -11.95 23.45 24.71
N LEU A 906 -11.38 23.22 25.89
CA LEU A 906 -11.23 21.89 26.48
C LEU A 906 -12.36 21.60 27.47
N PRO A 907 -12.75 20.34 27.65
CA PRO A 907 -13.77 19.96 28.60
C PRO A 907 -13.27 20.22 30.03
N THR A 908 -14.18 20.71 30.86
CA THR A 908 -13.98 21.07 32.27
C THR A 908 -14.98 20.31 33.13
N ASN A 909 -14.64 20.11 34.41
CA ASN A 909 -15.60 19.64 35.40
C ASN A 909 -16.50 20.80 35.88
N GLU A 910 -17.52 20.49 36.70
CA GLU A 910 -18.43 21.51 37.27
C GLU A 910 -17.71 22.64 38.03
N ASN A 911 -16.48 22.40 38.49
CA ASN A 911 -15.62 23.36 39.18
C ASN A 911 -14.61 24.05 38.26
N GLU A 912 -14.87 24.09 36.95
CA GLU A 912 -14.05 24.74 35.91
C GLU A 912 -12.61 24.19 35.75
N ASN A 913 -12.29 23.04 36.35
CA ASN A 913 -10.98 22.41 36.16
C ASN A 913 -10.99 21.58 34.88
N VAL A 914 -9.98 21.77 34.03
CA VAL A 914 -9.79 21.03 32.78
C VAL A 914 -9.66 19.53 33.09
N LEU A 915 -10.50 18.72 32.44
CA LEU A 915 -10.57 17.26 32.63
C LEU A 915 -9.45 16.51 31.89
N SER A 916 -8.80 17.14 30.91
CA SER A 916 -7.79 16.50 30.06
C SER A 916 -6.37 16.65 30.62
N ASN A 917 -5.73 15.50 30.86
CA ASN A 917 -4.31 15.39 31.17
C ASN A 917 -3.46 15.35 29.88
N GLN A 918 -3.82 16.15 28.86
CA GLN A 918 -3.12 16.15 27.58
C GLN A 918 -1.76 16.84 27.71
N LYS A 919 -0.68 16.09 27.48
CA LYS A 919 0.67 16.61 27.34
C LYS A 919 0.73 17.51 26.09
N LYS A 920 0.84 18.83 26.28
CA LYS A 920 1.03 19.79 25.18
C LYS A 920 2.50 19.77 24.76
N ILE A 921 2.75 19.56 23.47
CA ILE A 921 4.06 19.67 22.83
C ILE A 921 4.24 21.10 22.33
N THR A 922 5.46 21.63 22.44
CA THR A 922 5.81 22.93 21.85
C THR A 922 6.55 22.67 20.54
N TYR A 923 5.87 22.89 19.42
CA TYR A 923 6.44 22.79 18.09
C TYR A 923 7.25 24.04 17.77
N LEU A 924 8.44 23.88 17.19
CA LEU A 924 9.24 24.99 16.67
C LEU A 924 8.90 25.17 15.19
N VAL A 925 8.34 26.33 14.85
CA VAL A 925 7.88 26.67 13.51
C VAL A 925 8.83 27.71 12.93
N HIS A 926 9.57 27.33 11.89
CA HIS A 926 10.44 28.20 11.12
C HIS A 926 9.69 28.67 9.86
N VAL A 927 9.55 29.98 9.69
CA VAL A 927 8.86 30.58 8.54
C VAL A 927 9.89 31.33 7.71
N PHE A 928 10.04 30.94 6.44
CA PHE A 928 10.97 31.57 5.50
C PHE A 928 10.22 32.45 4.52
N THR A 929 10.52 33.75 4.54
CA THR A 929 9.99 34.71 3.57
C THR A 929 10.95 34.83 2.40
N GLY A 930 10.45 34.70 1.17
CA GLY A 930 11.32 34.61 -0.01
C GLY A 930 11.96 35.94 -0.41
N ASP A 931 12.76 35.91 -1.48
CA ASP A 931 13.62 37.01 -1.92
C ASP A 931 13.03 37.90 -3.03
N LYS A 932 11.74 37.77 -3.33
CA LYS A 932 11.13 38.62 -4.37
C LYS A 932 11.06 40.08 -3.92
N SER A 933 11.09 41.01 -4.88
CA SER A 933 10.90 42.43 -4.58
C SER A 933 9.52 42.63 -3.94
N GLY A 934 9.46 43.26 -2.76
CA GLY A 934 8.23 43.43 -1.98
C GLY A 934 7.72 42.17 -1.29
N ALA A 935 8.56 41.14 -1.10
CA ALA A 935 8.14 39.86 -0.52
C ALA A 935 7.71 39.91 0.95
N GLY A 936 8.12 40.93 1.70
CA GLY A 936 7.82 41.04 3.12
C GLY A 936 6.39 41.51 3.40
N THR A 937 5.84 41.18 4.57
CA THR A 937 4.47 41.52 4.93
C THR A 937 4.34 42.13 6.33
N ASP A 938 3.51 43.15 6.43
CA ASP A 938 3.06 43.73 7.70
C ASP A 938 1.75 43.11 8.21
N ALA A 939 1.15 42.21 7.43
CA ALA A 939 -0.13 41.58 7.76
C ALA A 939 0.02 40.58 8.91
N SER A 940 -1.05 40.37 9.67
CA SER A 940 -1.06 39.31 10.68
C SER A 940 -1.10 37.95 10.02
N VAL A 941 -0.13 37.09 10.35
CA VAL A 941 -0.02 35.72 9.81
C VAL A 941 -0.56 34.69 10.80
N PHE A 942 -1.33 33.73 10.30
CA PHE A 942 -1.99 32.66 11.05
C PHE A 942 -1.65 31.28 10.49
N LEU A 943 -1.31 30.32 11.36
CA LEU A 943 -0.90 28.96 11.03
C LEU A 943 -1.73 27.92 11.78
N THR A 944 -2.20 26.89 11.06
CA THR A 944 -2.77 25.66 11.62
C THR A 944 -1.94 24.46 11.16
N ILE A 945 -1.56 23.59 12.09
CA ILE A 945 -0.76 22.38 11.84
C ILE A 945 -1.66 21.16 11.96
N TYR A 946 -1.63 20.25 10.97
CA TYR A 946 -2.43 19.04 10.97
C TYR A 946 -1.53 17.81 11.11
N GLY A 947 -1.83 16.93 12.04
CA GLY A 947 -1.15 15.65 12.23
C GLY A 947 -2.10 14.45 12.15
N GLN A 948 -1.52 13.25 12.29
CA GLN A 948 -2.21 11.96 12.17
C GLN A 948 -3.37 11.80 13.15
N TYR A 949 -3.21 12.34 14.37
CA TYR A 949 -4.19 12.16 15.44
C TYR A 949 -5.15 13.35 15.55
N GLU A 950 -4.66 14.56 15.35
CA GLU A 950 -5.42 15.81 15.54
C GLU A 950 -4.73 17.02 14.85
N ASP A 951 -5.32 18.21 14.97
CA ASP A 951 -4.76 19.46 14.45
C ASP A 951 -4.60 20.52 15.56
N SER A 952 -3.66 21.45 15.37
CA SER A 952 -3.20 22.39 16.40
C SER A 952 -4.20 23.48 16.75
N GLY A 953 -5.27 23.66 15.98
CA GLY A 953 -5.99 24.93 15.94
C GLY A 953 -5.19 26.02 15.23
N GLU A 954 -5.82 27.17 14.98
CA GLU A 954 -5.18 28.30 14.30
C GLU A 954 -4.40 29.18 15.29
N HIS A 955 -3.13 29.44 14.99
CA HIS A 955 -2.21 30.22 15.82
C HIS A 955 -1.76 31.46 15.07
N GLN A 956 -1.95 32.64 15.65
CA GLN A 956 -1.35 33.87 15.13
C GLN A 956 0.14 33.94 15.51
N LEU A 957 1.00 34.16 14.52
CA LEU A 957 2.45 34.18 14.68
C LEU A 957 2.93 35.57 15.13
N THR A 958 2.75 35.86 16.41
CA THR A 958 2.93 37.21 16.98
C THR A 958 4.33 37.53 17.49
N LYS A 959 5.03 36.52 18.06
CA LYS A 959 6.33 36.68 18.74
C LYS A 959 7.37 35.75 18.12
N SER A 960 8.18 36.29 17.21
CA SER A 960 9.34 35.59 16.65
C SER A 960 10.49 35.61 17.66
N LYS A 961 11.20 34.49 17.78
CA LYS A 961 12.42 34.36 18.60
C LYS A 961 13.64 35.01 17.94
N THR A 962 13.63 35.14 16.62
CA THR A 962 14.79 35.59 15.85
C THR A 962 14.73 37.08 15.53
N ASN A 963 13.55 37.62 15.18
CA ASN A 963 13.44 39.00 14.72
C ASN A 963 12.27 39.75 15.37
N ILE A 964 12.47 41.04 15.64
CA ILE A 964 11.44 41.92 16.21
C ILE A 964 10.42 42.31 15.13
N ASN A 965 10.94 42.72 13.96
CA ASN A 965 10.16 42.93 12.76
C ASN A 965 10.09 41.61 11.99
N LYS A 966 8.88 41.11 11.72
CA LYS A 966 8.64 39.72 11.30
C LYS A 966 8.33 39.69 9.81
N PHE A 967 8.62 38.57 9.17
CA PHE A 967 8.25 38.28 7.77
C PHE A 967 8.83 39.27 6.76
N GLU A 968 10.05 39.76 6.98
CA GLU A 968 10.75 40.59 6.00
C GLU A 968 11.30 39.76 4.83
N ARG A 969 11.54 40.41 3.70
CA ARG A 969 12.17 39.76 2.53
C ARG A 969 13.48 39.07 2.93
N LYS A 970 13.69 37.82 2.47
CA LYS A 970 14.84 36.95 2.82
C LYS A 970 14.97 36.59 4.30
N GLN A 971 13.94 36.80 5.11
CA GLN A 971 14.03 36.57 6.55
C GLN A 971 13.51 35.18 6.95
N GLU A 972 14.13 34.61 7.98
CA GLU A 972 13.65 33.46 8.73
C GLU A 972 13.12 33.88 10.11
N ASP A 973 11.86 33.55 10.39
CA ASP A 973 11.21 33.81 11.66
C ASP A 973 10.84 32.53 12.39
N ILE A 974 11.27 32.40 13.64
CA ILE A 974 11.05 31.19 14.45
C ILE A 974 10.00 31.45 15.53
N PHE A 975 8.95 30.64 15.55
CA PHE A 975 7.84 30.73 16.50
C PHE A 975 7.72 29.45 17.33
N GLU A 976 7.21 29.58 18.55
CA GLU A 976 6.78 28.46 19.38
C GLU A 976 5.27 28.30 19.27
N VAL A 977 4.81 27.16 18.78
CA VAL A 977 3.39 26.81 18.71
C VAL A 977 3.11 25.68 19.68
N LYS A 978 2.30 25.95 20.71
CA LYS A 978 1.91 24.95 21.71
C LYS A 978 0.63 24.25 21.26
N ALA A 979 0.72 22.96 20.98
CA ALA A 979 -0.39 22.13 20.57
C ALA A 979 -0.37 20.77 21.30
N PRO A 980 -1.47 20.01 21.33
CA PRO A 980 -1.46 18.60 21.70
C PRO A 980 -0.48 17.77 20.85
N ALA A 981 -0.21 16.52 21.23
CA ALA A 981 0.67 15.64 20.46
C ALA A 981 0.03 15.22 19.14
N LEU A 982 0.35 15.93 18.05
CA LEU A 982 -0.32 15.79 16.75
C LEU A 982 0.02 14.48 16.01
N GLY A 983 1.07 13.76 16.44
CA GLY A 983 1.61 12.61 15.71
C GLY A 983 2.34 13.03 14.43
N LYS A 984 2.41 12.14 13.43
CA LYS A 984 3.03 12.45 12.14
C LYS A 984 2.31 13.61 11.46
N LEU A 985 3.00 14.72 11.19
CA LEU A 985 2.41 15.89 10.53
C LEU A 985 2.10 15.59 9.06
N THR A 986 0.92 16.00 8.60
CA THR A 986 0.40 15.68 7.26
C THR A 986 0.21 16.92 6.38
N LYS A 987 -0.21 18.05 6.97
CA LYS A 987 -0.39 19.32 6.25
C LYS A 987 -0.37 20.52 7.19
N ILE A 988 -0.26 21.71 6.63
CA ILE A 988 -0.49 22.99 7.32
C ILE A 988 -1.51 23.83 6.55
N LYS A 989 -2.15 24.76 7.24
CA LYS A 989 -2.89 25.87 6.64
C LYS A 989 -2.27 27.18 7.09
N ILE A 990 -1.88 28.01 6.14
CA ILE A 990 -1.24 29.31 6.40
C ILE A 990 -2.07 30.41 5.72
N ARG A 991 -2.32 31.52 6.43
CA ARG A 991 -3.05 32.67 5.88
C ARG A 991 -2.59 34.00 6.49
N HIS A 992 -2.92 35.12 5.85
CA HIS A 992 -2.82 36.46 6.46
C HIS A 992 -4.15 37.23 6.40
N ASP A 993 -4.28 38.29 7.20
CA ASP A 993 -5.51 39.13 7.29
C ASP A 993 -5.55 40.31 6.30
N SER A 994 -4.48 40.50 5.53
CA SER A 994 -4.32 41.61 4.57
C SER A 994 -4.28 43.00 5.21
N THR A 995 -3.96 43.09 6.50
CA THR A 995 -3.77 44.37 7.19
C THR A 995 -2.37 44.96 6.92
N GLY A 996 -2.18 46.26 7.15
CA GLY A 996 -0.90 46.95 6.93
C GLY A 996 -0.76 47.63 5.56
N MET A 997 0.28 48.47 5.38
CA MET A 997 0.52 49.21 4.12
C MET A 997 1.12 48.33 3.01
N ALA A 998 1.82 47.26 3.38
CA ALA A 998 2.38 46.25 2.47
C ALA A 998 1.92 44.85 2.91
N SER A 999 0.68 44.50 2.56
CA SER A 999 0.06 43.26 3.03
C SER A 999 0.37 42.04 2.17
N ALA A 1000 0.90 42.24 0.96
CA ALA A 1000 1.30 41.15 0.07
C ALA A 1000 2.52 40.42 0.63
N TRP A 1001 2.48 39.09 0.66
CA TRP A 1001 3.54 38.28 1.25
C TRP A 1001 4.01 37.20 0.28
N TYR A 1002 5.31 37.07 0.06
CA TYR A 1002 5.85 35.94 -0.70
C TYR A 1002 6.43 34.90 0.25
N LEU A 1003 5.64 33.89 0.59
CA LEU A 1003 6.04 32.79 1.46
C LEU A 1003 6.85 31.76 0.66
N ASP A 1004 8.08 31.49 1.10
CA ASP A 1004 8.97 30.50 0.52
C ASP A 1004 8.61 29.10 1.04
N ARG A 1005 8.82 28.86 2.33
CA ARG A 1005 8.50 27.59 2.99
C ARG A 1005 8.31 27.73 4.50
N ILE A 1006 7.73 26.71 5.11
CA ILE A 1006 7.63 26.55 6.56
C ILE A 1006 8.27 25.22 6.96
N GLU A 1007 9.09 25.22 8.00
CA GLU A 1007 9.64 24.00 8.60
C GLU A 1007 9.13 23.87 10.03
N ILE A 1008 8.65 22.67 10.40
CA ILE A 1008 8.13 22.41 11.74
C ILE A 1008 8.92 21.28 12.36
N VAL A 1009 9.50 21.54 13.54
CA VAL A 1009 10.26 20.56 14.32
C VAL A 1009 9.43 20.14 15.53
N ASP A 1010 9.21 18.83 15.65
CA ASP A 1010 8.74 18.22 16.88
C ASP A 1010 9.95 17.85 17.77
N PRO A 1011 10.15 18.53 18.91
CA PRO A 1011 11.33 18.31 19.75
C PRO A 1011 11.30 16.99 20.52
N GLU A 1012 10.16 16.32 20.67
CA GLU A 1012 10.09 15.04 21.41
C GLU A 1012 10.59 13.86 20.58
N ILE A 1013 10.36 13.88 19.26
CA ILE A 1013 10.77 12.82 18.32
C ILE A 1013 11.93 13.22 17.41
N GLY A 1014 12.34 14.50 17.39
CA GLY A 1014 13.48 15.00 16.64
C GLY A 1014 13.28 15.06 15.13
N VAL A 1015 12.04 14.93 14.64
CA VAL A 1015 11.71 14.93 13.21
C VAL A 1015 11.37 16.35 12.74
N ARG A 1016 11.88 16.72 11.54
CA ARG A 1016 11.60 18.00 10.88
C ARG A 1016 10.75 17.80 9.63
N TYR A 1017 9.59 18.46 9.60
CA TYR A 1017 8.64 18.45 8.51
C TYR A 1017 8.79 19.71 7.66
N HIS A 1018 8.73 19.57 6.33
CA HIS A 1018 8.91 20.69 5.40
C HIS A 1018 7.62 20.95 4.62
N PHE A 1019 7.25 22.22 4.48
CA PHE A 1019 6.04 22.66 3.80
C PHE A 1019 6.40 23.77 2.81
N ILE A 1020 6.51 23.41 1.52
CA ILE A 1020 6.95 24.33 0.45
C ILE A 1020 5.75 25.10 -0.12
N CYS A 1021 5.89 26.43 -0.25
CA CYS A 1021 4.84 27.30 -0.77
C CYS A 1021 5.25 28.02 -2.06
N GLU A 1022 6.39 28.72 -2.06
CA GLU A 1022 6.95 29.54 -3.14
C GLU A 1022 5.96 30.44 -3.90
N LYS A 1023 4.94 30.97 -3.21
CA LYS A 1023 3.87 31.74 -3.85
C LYS A 1023 3.54 33.02 -3.08
N TRP A 1024 3.01 33.99 -3.83
CA TRP A 1024 2.40 35.18 -3.24
C TRP A 1024 1.11 34.79 -2.52
N LEU A 1025 0.99 35.27 -1.29
CA LEU A 1025 -0.24 35.39 -0.54
C LEU A 1025 -0.59 36.88 -0.56
N ALA A 1026 -1.54 37.27 -1.41
CA ALA A 1026 -1.91 38.66 -1.63
C ALA A 1026 -3.29 38.75 -2.30
N VAL A 1027 -3.94 39.91 -2.22
CA VAL A 1027 -5.25 40.15 -2.84
C VAL A 1027 -5.14 40.61 -4.30
N ASP A 1028 -4.03 41.22 -4.66
CA ASP A 1028 -3.79 41.94 -5.92
C ASP A 1028 -2.63 41.37 -6.75
N ILE A 1029 -1.74 40.59 -6.14
CA ILE A 1029 -0.54 40.00 -6.74
C ILE A 1029 -0.59 38.46 -6.72
N GLY A 1030 -0.05 37.81 -7.74
CA GLY A 1030 -0.03 36.34 -7.86
C GLY A 1030 -1.39 35.74 -8.23
N ASP A 1031 -1.78 34.63 -7.60
CA ASP A 1031 -3.07 33.96 -7.82
C ASP A 1031 -4.20 34.55 -6.98
N ARG A 1032 -3.97 35.70 -6.34
CA ARG A 1032 -4.94 36.47 -5.55
C ARG A 1032 -5.54 35.70 -4.37
N MET A 1033 -4.81 34.72 -3.84
CA MET A 1033 -5.20 33.99 -2.65
C MET A 1033 -4.36 34.42 -1.45
N ILE A 1034 -5.01 34.66 -0.31
CA ILE A 1034 -4.36 35.06 0.96
C ILE A 1034 -4.20 33.91 1.95
N SER A 1035 -4.64 32.71 1.57
CA SER A 1035 -4.56 31.48 2.39
C SER A 1035 -4.22 30.26 1.53
N ARG A 1036 -3.45 29.31 2.09
CA ARG A 1036 -3.11 28.04 1.44
C ARG A 1036 -3.12 26.89 2.42
N GLU A 1037 -3.45 25.70 1.91
CA GLU A 1037 -3.14 24.44 2.55
C GLU A 1037 -1.91 23.82 1.86
N ILE A 1038 -0.92 23.39 2.64
CA ILE A 1038 0.37 22.88 2.14
C ILE A 1038 0.63 21.54 2.81
N LEU A 1039 0.94 20.50 2.02
CA LEU A 1039 1.17 19.15 2.54
C LEU A 1039 2.59 19.00 3.13
N ALA A 1040 2.73 18.11 4.11
CA ALA A 1040 4.00 17.80 4.75
C ALA A 1040 4.88 16.95 3.83
N PHE A 1041 6.10 17.41 3.59
CA PHE A 1041 7.15 16.65 2.95
C PHE A 1041 8.03 16.00 4.03
N GLU A 1042 8.12 14.66 4.02
CA GLU A 1042 9.07 13.93 4.87
C GLU A 1042 10.47 14.02 4.27
N ASN A 1043 11.44 14.56 5.02
CA ASN A 1043 12.81 14.64 4.55
C ASN A 1043 13.47 13.25 4.47
N LYS A 1044 13.80 12.83 3.25
CA LYS A 1044 15.21 12.68 2.87
C LYS A 1044 15.57 13.90 2.03
N VAL A 1045 16.29 14.83 2.67
CA VAL A 1045 16.95 16.07 2.17
C VAL A 1045 16.53 16.60 0.78
N LEU A 1046 15.92 17.79 0.74
CA LEU A 1046 15.81 18.61 -0.47
C LEU A 1046 17.08 19.47 -0.67
N PRO A 1047 17.67 19.51 -1.88
CA PRO A 1047 18.54 20.60 -2.31
C PRO A 1047 17.70 21.86 -2.58
N ALA A 1048 18.31 23.03 -2.35
CA ALA A 1048 17.75 24.33 -2.67
C ALA A 1048 17.60 24.53 -4.20
N SER A 1049 16.59 23.92 -4.82
CA SER A 1049 16.15 24.22 -6.19
C SER A 1049 14.81 23.57 -6.58
N THR A 1050 13.96 23.18 -5.62
CA THR A 1050 12.61 22.66 -5.92
C THR A 1050 11.62 23.80 -6.13
N ARG A 1051 11.80 24.52 -7.24
CA ARG A 1051 10.65 25.16 -7.90
C ARG A 1051 9.73 24.05 -8.37
N HIS A 1052 8.51 24.00 -7.87
CA HIS A 1052 7.47 23.14 -8.43
C HIS A 1052 7.42 23.37 -9.95
N GLN A 1053 7.74 22.36 -10.75
CA GLN A 1053 7.65 22.46 -12.21
C GLN A 1053 6.18 22.63 -12.58
N THR A 1054 5.83 23.82 -13.06
CA THR A 1054 4.56 24.11 -13.71
C THR A 1054 4.67 23.78 -15.19
N THR A 1055 3.67 23.12 -15.76
CA THR A 1055 3.58 22.88 -17.21
C THR A 1055 2.40 23.65 -17.79
N THR A 1056 2.50 24.04 -19.06
CA THR A 1056 1.46 24.82 -19.75
C THR A 1056 0.49 23.87 -20.45
N TYR A 1057 -0.75 23.79 -19.97
CA TYR A 1057 -1.80 23.02 -20.60
C TYR A 1057 -2.47 23.82 -21.71
N ARG A 1058 -2.50 23.25 -22.92
CA ARG A 1058 -3.24 23.77 -24.08
C ARG A 1058 -4.61 23.13 -24.17
N ILE A 1059 -5.65 23.93 -23.98
CA ILE A 1059 -7.03 23.45 -23.84
C ILE A 1059 -7.86 24.02 -24.98
N ASN A 1060 -8.33 23.14 -25.86
CA ASN A 1060 -9.23 23.49 -26.95
C ASN A 1060 -10.68 23.20 -26.55
N VAL A 1061 -11.50 24.24 -26.49
CA VAL A 1061 -12.95 24.13 -26.22
C VAL A 1061 -13.70 24.45 -27.51
N ILE A 1062 -14.63 23.58 -27.91
CA ILE A 1062 -15.46 23.78 -29.10
C ILE A 1062 -16.93 23.84 -28.68
N THR A 1063 -17.58 24.98 -28.88
CA THR A 1063 -19.01 25.14 -28.62
C THR A 1063 -19.82 24.75 -29.86
N SER A 1064 -21.00 24.17 -29.67
CA SER A 1064 -21.82 23.71 -30.81
C SER A 1064 -22.44 24.88 -31.59
N ASN A 1065 -22.85 24.64 -32.83
CA ASN A 1065 -23.55 25.63 -33.67
C ASN A 1065 -25.08 25.66 -33.45
N LYS A 1066 -25.61 25.05 -32.37
CA LYS A 1066 -27.05 25.05 -32.04
C LYS A 1066 -27.46 26.37 -31.37
N PHE A 1067 -28.74 26.72 -31.41
CA PHE A 1067 -29.23 27.94 -30.74
C PHE A 1067 -29.12 27.79 -29.20
N GLY A 1068 -28.55 28.79 -28.52
CA GLY A 1068 -28.35 28.80 -27.05
C GLY A 1068 -27.13 28.02 -26.54
N SER A 1069 -26.17 27.69 -27.39
CA SER A 1069 -24.99 26.87 -27.04
C SER A 1069 -23.78 27.66 -26.52
N GLY A 1070 -23.87 28.98 -26.44
CA GLY A 1070 -22.85 29.84 -25.82
C GLY A 1070 -23.15 30.16 -24.36
N THR A 1071 -22.17 30.68 -23.61
CA THR A 1071 -22.36 31.03 -22.19
C THR A 1071 -21.50 32.22 -21.75
N ASP A 1072 -22.08 33.08 -20.92
CA ASP A 1072 -21.38 34.19 -20.24
C ASP A 1072 -20.96 33.84 -18.80
N ALA A 1073 -21.13 32.57 -18.39
CA ALA A 1073 -20.81 32.10 -17.05
C ALA A 1073 -19.30 31.83 -16.86
N ASN A 1074 -18.83 31.90 -15.62
CA ASN A 1074 -17.44 31.55 -15.29
C ASN A 1074 -17.19 30.05 -15.50
N VAL A 1075 -16.39 29.71 -16.52
CA VAL A 1075 -16.01 28.33 -16.85
C VAL A 1075 -14.65 27.99 -16.23
N TYR A 1076 -14.54 26.79 -15.64
CA TYR A 1076 -13.28 26.24 -15.15
C TYR A 1076 -13.12 24.78 -15.59
N ILE A 1077 -11.89 24.28 -15.56
CA ILE A 1077 -11.53 22.90 -15.88
C ILE A 1077 -10.67 22.30 -14.76
N ILE A 1078 -10.77 20.99 -14.55
CA ILE A 1078 -9.88 20.23 -13.67
C ILE A 1078 -9.24 19.15 -14.54
N ILE A 1079 -7.92 19.13 -14.58
CA ILE A 1079 -7.11 18.20 -15.36
C ILE A 1079 -6.54 17.14 -14.40
N PHE A 1080 -6.69 15.87 -14.74
CA PHE A 1080 -6.29 14.71 -13.91
C PHE A 1080 -5.11 13.96 -14.53
N GLY A 1081 -4.12 13.61 -13.71
CA GLY A 1081 -2.87 13.00 -14.16
C GLY A 1081 -2.44 11.79 -13.34
N GLU A 1082 -1.24 11.33 -13.62
CA GLU A 1082 -0.62 10.16 -13.00
C GLU A 1082 -0.39 10.34 -11.50
N HIS A 1083 0.05 11.54 -11.13
CA HIS A 1083 0.51 11.85 -9.78
C HIS A 1083 -0.56 12.57 -8.92
N GLU A 1084 -1.40 13.44 -9.52
CA GLU A 1084 -2.42 14.26 -8.81
C GLU A 1084 -3.48 14.87 -9.79
N ASP A 1085 -4.33 15.80 -9.32
CA ASP A 1085 -5.17 16.67 -10.18
C ASP A 1085 -4.87 18.16 -9.99
N THR A 1086 -5.10 18.95 -11.04
CA THR A 1086 -4.72 20.37 -11.08
C THR A 1086 -5.61 21.29 -10.23
N GLY A 1087 -6.65 20.77 -9.57
CA GLY A 1087 -7.69 21.60 -8.97
C GLY A 1087 -8.48 22.39 -10.03
N LYS A 1088 -9.31 23.36 -9.59
CA LYS A 1088 -10.13 24.17 -10.51
C LYS A 1088 -9.28 25.25 -11.19
N LEU A 1089 -9.03 25.10 -12.49
CA LEU A 1089 -8.36 26.08 -13.34
C LEU A 1089 -9.39 26.93 -14.11
N PRO A 1090 -9.51 28.23 -13.87
CA PRO A 1090 -10.47 29.09 -14.56
C PRO A 1090 -10.05 29.36 -16.01
N LEU A 1091 -10.97 29.24 -16.95
CA LEU A 1091 -10.76 29.51 -18.38
C LEU A 1091 -11.17 30.96 -18.70
N VAL A 1092 -10.27 31.91 -18.45
CA VAL A 1092 -10.61 33.35 -18.43
C VAL A 1092 -10.40 34.06 -19.78
N LYS A 1093 -9.33 33.74 -20.52
CA LYS A 1093 -8.96 34.46 -21.75
C LYS A 1093 -8.59 33.50 -22.88
N SER A 1094 -9.42 33.46 -23.92
CA SER A 1094 -9.13 32.69 -25.14
C SER A 1094 -8.05 33.39 -25.97
N LYS A 1095 -7.19 32.60 -26.60
CA LYS A 1095 -6.18 33.06 -27.57
C LYS A 1095 -6.76 33.25 -28.97
N THR A 1096 -7.91 32.66 -29.27
CA THR A 1096 -8.50 32.64 -30.61
C THR A 1096 -9.65 33.62 -30.77
N HIS A 1097 -10.43 33.90 -29.72
CA HIS A 1097 -11.53 34.86 -29.76
C HIS A 1097 -11.52 35.79 -28.55
N LYS A 1098 -11.97 37.03 -28.75
CA LYS A 1098 -12.04 38.07 -27.71
C LYS A 1098 -13.11 37.75 -26.65
N ASP A 1099 -14.25 37.25 -27.11
CA ASP A 1099 -15.35 36.77 -26.26
C ASP A 1099 -15.38 35.23 -26.39
N PRO A 1100 -14.92 34.51 -25.36
CA PRO A 1100 -14.84 33.04 -25.38
C PRO A 1100 -16.19 32.39 -25.15
N PHE A 1101 -16.34 31.14 -25.60
CA PHE A 1101 -17.54 30.31 -25.42
C PHE A 1101 -18.79 30.78 -26.17
N GLU A 1102 -18.63 31.55 -27.25
CA GLU A 1102 -19.71 31.93 -28.14
C GLU A 1102 -20.15 30.80 -29.05
N LYS A 1103 -21.38 30.85 -29.58
CA LYS A 1103 -21.96 29.79 -30.42
C LYS A 1103 -21.06 29.46 -31.63
N GLY A 1104 -20.61 28.21 -31.73
CA GLY A 1104 -19.84 27.69 -32.86
C GLY A 1104 -18.35 28.04 -32.84
N HIS A 1105 -17.85 28.60 -31.73
CA HIS A 1105 -16.44 28.96 -31.58
C HIS A 1105 -15.56 27.77 -31.22
N ARG A 1106 -14.28 27.90 -31.59
CA ARG A 1106 -13.18 27.06 -31.12
C ARG A 1106 -12.20 27.94 -30.34
N ASP A 1107 -12.31 27.86 -29.02
CA ASP A 1107 -11.54 28.67 -28.08
C ASP A 1107 -10.33 27.91 -27.56
N LEU A 1108 -9.15 28.51 -27.72
CA LEU A 1108 -7.89 27.96 -27.22
C LEU A 1108 -7.45 28.69 -25.97
N PHE A 1109 -7.22 27.96 -24.88
CA PHE A 1109 -6.69 28.49 -23.63
C PHE A 1109 -5.31 27.87 -23.37
N GLU A 1110 -4.40 28.67 -22.83
CA GLU A 1110 -3.14 28.20 -22.27
C GLU A 1110 -3.10 28.57 -20.79
N ILE A 1111 -2.91 27.57 -19.94
CA ILE A 1111 -2.92 27.74 -18.50
C ILE A 1111 -1.72 27.01 -17.92
N GLU A 1112 -0.92 27.73 -17.14
CA GLU A 1112 0.16 27.15 -16.35
C GLU A 1112 -0.43 26.55 -15.07
N ALA A 1113 -0.23 25.24 -14.89
CA ALA A 1113 -0.63 24.52 -13.70
C ALA A 1113 0.49 23.55 -13.30
N ILE A 1114 0.33 22.91 -12.13
CA ILE A 1114 1.30 21.91 -11.66
C ILE A 1114 1.40 20.76 -12.67
N ASP A 1115 2.60 20.26 -12.94
CA ASP A 1115 2.78 19.09 -13.78
C ASP A 1115 2.27 17.83 -13.05
N ILE A 1116 1.14 17.31 -13.53
CA ILE A 1116 0.48 16.12 -12.96
C ILE A 1116 0.96 14.80 -13.59
N GLY A 1117 1.97 14.82 -14.47
CA GLY A 1117 2.41 13.65 -15.22
C GLY A 1117 1.45 13.28 -16.35
N GLN A 1118 1.45 12.01 -16.79
CA GLN A 1118 0.65 11.57 -17.95
C GLN A 1118 -0.87 11.69 -17.68
N LEU A 1119 -1.64 12.24 -18.64
CA LEU A 1119 -3.08 12.49 -18.46
C LEU A 1119 -3.89 11.19 -18.37
N LYS A 1120 -4.70 11.02 -17.31
CA LYS A 1120 -5.57 9.84 -17.10
C LYS A 1120 -7.00 10.09 -17.62
N LYS A 1121 -7.57 9.12 -18.34
CA LYS A 1121 -8.98 9.18 -18.82
C LYS A 1121 -9.95 8.75 -17.72
N ARG A 1122 -10.83 9.64 -17.26
CA ARG A 1122 -11.90 9.35 -16.28
C ARG A 1122 -13.25 9.23 -17.00
N LEU A 1123 -13.88 8.05 -17.02
CA LEU A 1123 -15.26 7.86 -17.47
C LEU A 1123 -16.17 7.84 -16.24
N SER A 1124 -16.91 8.93 -16.00
CA SER A 1124 -17.94 8.98 -14.97
C SER A 1124 -19.33 8.74 -15.57
N ILE A 1125 -19.95 7.61 -15.21
CA ILE A 1125 -21.40 7.42 -15.29
C ILE A 1125 -21.98 7.89 -13.95
N ASN A 1126 -22.60 9.08 -13.91
CA ASN A 1126 -23.82 9.28 -13.12
C ASN A 1126 -24.51 10.62 -13.40
N LYS A 1127 -25.83 10.51 -13.44
CA LYS A 1127 -26.86 11.50 -13.72
C LYS A 1127 -27.14 12.27 -12.42
N ILE A 1128 -26.84 13.57 -12.34
CA ILE A 1128 -27.37 14.44 -11.27
C ILE A 1128 -28.10 15.62 -11.93
N LEU A 1129 -29.42 15.58 -11.81
CA LEU A 1129 -30.29 16.75 -11.93
C LEU A 1129 -30.10 17.60 -10.66
N SER A 1130 -29.43 18.73 -10.79
CA SER A 1130 -29.65 19.86 -9.87
C SER A 1130 -29.69 21.14 -10.69
N LYS A 1131 -30.79 21.90 -10.53
CA LYS A 1131 -31.01 23.19 -11.18
C LYS A 1131 -29.94 24.16 -10.69
N ASN A 1132 -29.17 24.73 -11.63
CA ASN A 1132 -28.35 25.96 -11.56
C ASN A 1132 -26.83 25.86 -11.81
N TYR A 1133 -26.25 24.71 -12.17
CA TYR A 1133 -24.85 24.68 -12.65
C TYR A 1133 -24.65 23.69 -13.81
N LEU A 1134 -24.08 24.15 -14.91
CA LEU A 1134 -23.69 23.33 -16.06
C LEU A 1134 -22.23 22.87 -15.87
N ILE A 1135 -22.00 21.56 -15.76
CA ILE A 1135 -20.67 20.94 -15.78
C ILE A 1135 -20.53 20.26 -17.15
N VAL A 1136 -19.56 20.69 -17.97
CA VAL A 1136 -19.28 20.11 -19.29
C VAL A 1136 -17.92 19.39 -19.25
N PHE A 1137 -17.90 18.11 -19.61
CA PHE A 1137 -16.66 17.32 -19.83
C PHE A 1137 -16.40 17.17 -21.33
N PHE A 1138 -15.16 17.43 -21.79
CA PHE A 1138 -14.73 17.19 -23.18
C PHE A 1138 -13.78 15.99 -23.28
N PHE A 1139 -13.95 15.18 -24.34
CA PHE A 1139 -13.07 14.10 -24.81
C PHE A 1139 -12.48 14.46 -26.20
N LEU A 1140 -11.26 14.00 -26.50
CA LEU A 1140 -10.56 14.08 -27.80
C LEU A 1140 -9.87 12.71 -28.01
N TYR A 1141 -9.81 11.97 -29.13
CA TYR A 1141 -10.33 11.91 -30.53
C TYR A 1141 -10.52 10.38 -30.82
N GLU A 1142 -11.42 9.81 -31.63
CA GLU A 1142 -11.86 10.08 -33.02
C GLU A 1142 -13.41 10.03 -33.24
N LEU A 1143 -13.87 10.83 -34.20
CA LEU A 1143 -15.07 10.79 -35.06
C LEU A 1143 -16.39 10.07 -34.62
N VAL A 1144 -17.44 10.91 -34.45
CA VAL A 1144 -18.81 10.85 -35.06
C VAL A 1144 -20.07 10.52 -34.20
N MET A 1145 -21.08 11.39 -34.43
CA MET A 1145 -22.57 11.30 -34.36
C MET A 1145 -23.36 11.65 -33.08
N ILE A 1146 -24.34 12.55 -33.29
CA ILE A 1146 -25.33 13.10 -32.35
C ILE A 1146 -26.74 12.64 -32.80
N THR A 1147 -27.49 11.99 -31.90
CA THR A 1147 -28.97 11.95 -31.80
C THR A 1147 -29.29 11.63 -30.32
N HIS A 1148 -30.19 12.22 -29.54
CA HIS A 1148 -31.55 12.75 -29.76
C HIS A 1148 -31.92 13.86 -28.74
N ILE A 1149 -33.02 14.56 -29.03
CA ILE A 1149 -33.68 15.66 -28.31
C ILE A 1149 -34.90 15.11 -27.55
N PHE A 1150 -35.22 15.65 -26.36
CA PHE A 1150 -36.60 15.77 -25.88
C PHE A 1150 -36.85 17.13 -25.22
N TYR A 1151 -37.94 17.79 -25.65
CA TYR A 1151 -38.48 19.05 -25.12
C TYR A 1151 -39.08 18.89 -23.72
N PRO A 1152 -39.26 20.00 -22.98
CA PRO A 1152 -40.54 20.21 -22.33
C PRO A 1152 -41.14 21.59 -22.62
N ILE A 1153 -42.46 21.56 -22.66
CA ILE A 1153 -43.44 22.65 -22.77
C ILE A 1153 -43.33 23.59 -21.55
N GLY A 1154 -43.49 24.89 -21.78
CA GLY A 1154 -44.09 25.82 -20.82
C GLY A 1154 -43.33 27.13 -20.61
N GLY A 1155 -43.89 28.22 -21.13
CA GLY A 1155 -43.51 29.61 -20.83
C GLY A 1155 -42.97 30.37 -22.03
#